data_AF-A0A2E0UVJ1-F1
#
_entry.id   AF-A0A2E0UVJ1-F1
#
_cell.length_a   1.000
_cell.length_b   1.000
_cell.length_c   1.000
_cell.angle_alpha   90.00
_cell.angle_beta   90.00
_cell.angle_gamma   90.00
#
_symmetry.space_group_name_H-M   'P 1'
#
loop_
_entity.id
_entity.type
_entity.pdbx_description
1 polymer ?
#
loop_
_entity_poly.entity_id
_entity_poly.type
_entity_poly.pdbx_seq_one_letter_code
_entity_poly.pdbx_strand_id
1 'polypeptide(L)'
;MKQLLQNMRDGKAEVTEVPVPTVKPGYVLVKNRASVVSAGTERMVVEFAEKSLVGKAQSRPDLVRQVLDKAKREGLVSTIQAAFNKLDKPMALGYSSAGIVAAVGEGVTGFQPGMHVACAGGGFAAHAEYGLIPKNLIVPVPNEVPFEEAAFATLGAISLQGFRLATPQVGEKIVIIGLGLLGLLMVGIAKAAGCEVFGVDLDESRIRLAEEMGAKAVIRKQAVESGLIFTQGRGFDSVFICADTKSNDPIELAGELVRDKGVVVAVGAVGMNVPRNIYYHKEAAFLISRSYGPGRYDNQYEEQGVDYPYGYVRWTEGRNLEAIVKLIADGKMQINKLISHRYEIKDGVKAYETITGKMEEQFLGVVIHYPEMENELDVSSKTFVPVFKTDNQSEKEINIGVLGAGNYATATFLPIIQKPVGVNNIAISSARGLNARHAAAKFKFAFAGTSEDEIFENDKINTVVLLTRHADHKRQVIKGLQHNKHVYCEKPLALNQNDLDEIRNTVVNSENQLMVGFNRRFAPLSIALKAFLESSEEPKNIYYRVNAGFLPADHWLHDETEGGGRIIGEGCHFIDYLCFLTGKKPISVSSFGLPDLGKYKEDNVTMVLTFEDGSLGTVAYLANGDKSVPKETVEVFCGGKVAFLNDFRSLSLVSNGTKNVIQNRGGQDKGHKGSWTAFVEALRSGKQVPIPFDEAYTVTYASFKAVQSLRENKLCEI
;
A
#
# COMPACT_ATOMS: atom_id res chain seq x y z
N MET A 1 15.20 1.47 -14.27
CA MET A 1 15.96 0.85 -13.17
C MET A 1 15.54 -0.60 -13.04
N LYS A 2 16.50 -1.49 -12.84
CA LYS A 2 16.22 -2.90 -12.60
C LYS A 2 15.68 -3.11 -11.19
N GLN A 3 14.62 -3.90 -11.11
CA GLN A 3 14.02 -4.34 -9.86
C GLN A 3 13.62 -5.82 -9.96
N LEU A 4 13.89 -6.57 -8.91
CA LEU A 4 13.50 -7.96 -8.79
C LEU A 4 12.08 -8.08 -8.22
N LEU A 5 11.22 -8.79 -8.95
CA LEU A 5 9.79 -8.90 -8.68
C LEU A 5 9.37 -10.35 -8.57
N GLN A 6 8.35 -10.60 -7.76
CA GLN A 6 7.65 -11.88 -7.66
C GLN A 6 6.22 -11.70 -8.21
N ASN A 7 5.88 -12.49 -9.23
CA ASN A 7 4.51 -12.57 -9.70
C ASN A 7 3.70 -13.50 -8.78
N MET A 8 2.69 -12.95 -8.12
CA MET A 8 1.87 -13.69 -7.15
C MET A 8 0.81 -14.58 -7.82
N ARG A 9 0.56 -14.43 -9.12
CA ARG A 9 -0.38 -15.26 -9.86
C ARG A 9 0.26 -16.57 -10.32
N ASP A 10 1.38 -16.50 -11.02
CA ASP A 10 2.04 -17.67 -11.62
C ASP A 10 3.29 -18.14 -10.88
N GLY A 11 3.75 -17.42 -9.85
CA GLY A 11 4.90 -17.80 -9.03
C GLY A 11 6.25 -17.51 -9.68
N LYS A 12 6.30 -16.83 -10.83
CA LYS A 12 7.58 -16.51 -11.48
C LYS A 12 8.26 -15.29 -10.86
N ALA A 13 9.56 -15.42 -10.57
CA ALA A 13 10.43 -14.30 -10.25
C ALA A 13 11.03 -13.72 -11.55
N GLU A 14 11.13 -12.40 -11.64
CA GLU A 14 11.69 -11.72 -12.82
C GLU A 14 12.41 -10.41 -12.44
N VAL A 15 13.46 -10.08 -13.19
CA VAL A 15 14.11 -8.77 -13.11
C VAL A 15 13.49 -7.88 -14.19
N THR A 16 12.86 -6.79 -13.78
CA THR A 16 12.12 -5.89 -14.66
C THR A 16 12.67 -4.48 -14.61
N GLU A 17 12.68 -3.80 -15.77
CA GLU A 17 12.90 -2.36 -15.85
C GLU A 17 11.64 -1.61 -15.40
N VAL A 18 11.78 -0.84 -14.32
CA VAL A 18 10.76 0.06 -13.79
C VAL A 18 11.28 1.50 -13.76
N PRO A 19 10.42 2.52 -13.78
CA PRO A 19 10.87 3.90 -13.60
C PRO A 19 11.45 4.13 -12.20
N VAL A 20 12.46 4.99 -12.10
CA VAL A 20 13.05 5.40 -10.82
C VAL A 20 12.01 6.17 -10.01
N PRO A 21 11.77 5.87 -8.72
CA PRO A 21 10.84 6.63 -7.90
C PRO A 21 11.26 8.11 -7.80
N THR A 22 10.29 9.02 -7.90
CA THR A 22 10.51 10.43 -7.60
C THR A 22 10.58 10.63 -6.09
N VAL A 23 11.52 11.46 -5.62
CA VAL A 23 11.65 11.76 -4.18
C VAL A 23 10.42 12.53 -3.69
N LYS A 24 9.95 12.23 -2.48
CA LYS A 24 8.78 12.87 -1.87
C LYS A 24 9.08 13.34 -0.44
N PRO A 25 8.29 14.27 0.12
CA PRO A 25 8.49 14.75 1.49
C PRO A 25 8.56 13.59 2.50
N GLY A 26 9.50 13.66 3.44
CA GLY A 26 9.73 12.62 4.46
C GLY A 26 10.51 11.38 3.99
N TYR A 27 10.95 11.33 2.73
CA TYR A 27 11.65 10.18 2.15
C TYR A 27 13.02 10.57 1.57
N VAL A 28 13.89 9.56 1.44
CA VAL A 28 15.22 9.65 0.86
C VAL A 28 15.30 8.68 -0.31
N LEU A 29 15.71 9.16 -1.48
CA LEU A 29 16.01 8.30 -2.61
C LEU A 29 17.44 7.78 -2.45
N VAL A 30 17.60 6.46 -2.39
CA VAL A 30 18.88 5.78 -2.20
C VAL A 30 19.19 4.98 -3.45
N LYS A 31 20.40 5.16 -3.99
CA LYS A 31 20.96 4.31 -5.03
C LYS A 31 21.67 3.14 -4.37
N ASN A 32 21.07 1.95 -4.46
CA ASN A 32 21.58 0.76 -3.81
C ASN A 32 22.94 0.35 -4.42
N ARG A 33 23.82 -0.16 -3.58
CA ARG A 33 25.11 -0.79 -3.96
C ARG A 33 25.16 -2.26 -3.56
N ALA A 34 24.46 -2.62 -2.49
CA ALA A 34 24.21 -4.02 -2.12
C ALA A 34 22.83 -4.18 -1.48
N SER A 35 22.29 -5.39 -1.54
CA SER A 35 21.12 -5.81 -0.78
C SER A 35 21.24 -7.29 -0.44
N VAL A 36 20.67 -7.72 0.68
CA VAL A 36 20.78 -9.12 1.15
C VAL A 36 19.43 -9.82 1.08
N VAL A 37 19.42 -11.02 0.51
CA VAL A 37 18.23 -11.87 0.46
C VAL A 37 18.09 -12.61 1.79
N SER A 38 16.94 -12.47 2.42
CA SER A 38 16.61 -13.22 3.64
C SER A 38 15.95 -14.55 3.30
N ALA A 39 16.73 -15.62 3.33
CA ALA A 39 16.26 -16.93 2.94
C ALA A 39 15.06 -17.46 3.76
N GLY A 40 14.86 -17.03 5.01
CA GLY A 40 13.67 -17.45 5.76
C GLY A 40 12.40 -16.77 5.24
N THR A 41 12.34 -15.44 5.38
CA THR A 41 11.15 -14.65 5.05
C THR A 41 10.84 -14.66 3.56
N GLU A 42 11.85 -14.54 2.71
CA GLU A 42 11.64 -14.38 1.27
C GLU A 42 11.37 -15.70 0.57
N ARG A 43 11.93 -16.81 1.08
CA ARG A 43 11.53 -18.16 0.62
C ARG A 43 10.06 -18.42 0.91
N MET A 44 9.55 -18.08 2.10
CA MET A 44 8.11 -18.25 2.41
C MET A 44 7.22 -17.48 1.43
N VAL A 45 7.63 -16.28 1.03
CA VAL A 45 6.94 -15.48 0.01
C VAL A 45 6.93 -16.20 -1.33
N VAL A 46 8.08 -16.70 -1.79
CA VAL A 46 8.20 -17.38 -3.09
C VAL A 46 7.45 -18.71 -3.09
N GLU A 47 7.61 -19.53 -2.05
CA GLU A 47 6.86 -20.78 -1.88
C GLU A 47 5.35 -20.54 -1.86
N PHE A 48 4.88 -19.45 -1.26
CA PHE A 48 3.47 -19.08 -1.32
C PHE A 48 3.05 -18.67 -2.73
N ALA A 49 3.90 -17.90 -3.44
CA ALA A 49 3.63 -17.46 -4.81
C ALA A 49 3.59 -18.63 -5.81
N GLU A 50 4.39 -19.68 -5.61
CA GLU A 50 4.44 -20.87 -6.47
C GLU A 50 3.30 -21.86 -6.25
N LYS A 51 2.53 -21.75 -5.15
CA LYS A 51 1.35 -22.59 -4.93
C LYS A 51 0.30 -22.41 -6.04
N SER A 52 -0.39 -23.51 -6.37
CA SER A 52 -1.60 -23.46 -7.18
C SER A 52 -2.66 -22.55 -6.54
N LEU A 53 -3.65 -22.08 -7.31
CA LEU A 53 -4.75 -21.27 -6.76
C LEU A 53 -5.47 -21.96 -5.60
N VAL A 54 -5.63 -23.28 -5.67
CA VAL A 54 -6.20 -24.10 -4.58
C VAL A 54 -5.27 -24.11 -3.37
N GLY A 55 -3.97 -24.30 -3.57
CA GLY A 55 -2.98 -24.27 -2.49
C GLY A 55 -2.91 -22.90 -1.79
N LYS A 56 -2.99 -21.80 -2.56
CA LYS A 56 -3.07 -20.43 -2.04
C LYS A 56 -4.33 -20.25 -1.18
N ALA A 57 -5.49 -20.67 -1.70
CA ALA A 57 -6.77 -20.62 -0.99
C ALA A 57 -6.73 -21.40 0.34
N GLN A 58 -6.19 -22.62 0.34
CA GLN A 58 -6.05 -23.45 1.55
C GLN A 58 -5.13 -22.82 2.60
N SER A 59 -4.04 -22.16 2.17
CA SER A 59 -3.11 -21.52 3.10
C SER A 59 -3.61 -20.19 3.68
N ARG A 60 -4.68 -19.62 3.11
CA ARG A 60 -5.28 -18.34 3.55
C ARG A 60 -6.80 -18.44 3.61
N PRO A 61 -7.35 -19.28 4.53
CA PRO A 61 -8.79 -19.48 4.65
C PRO A 61 -9.52 -18.18 5.03
N ASP A 62 -8.84 -17.26 5.71
CA ASP A 62 -9.32 -15.91 6.02
C ASP A 62 -9.62 -15.09 4.75
N LEU A 63 -8.71 -15.10 3.77
CA LEU A 63 -8.90 -14.39 2.50
C LEU A 63 -9.99 -15.06 1.65
N VAL A 64 -10.09 -16.38 1.68
CA VAL A 64 -11.17 -17.12 1.00
C VAL A 64 -12.53 -16.69 1.55
N ARG A 65 -12.67 -16.60 2.88
CA ARG A 65 -13.89 -16.12 3.51
C ARG A 65 -14.24 -14.71 3.06
N GLN A 66 -13.25 -13.80 3.02
CA GLN A 66 -13.46 -12.44 2.50
C GLN A 66 -13.91 -12.41 1.04
N VAL A 67 -13.36 -13.29 0.19
CA VAL A 67 -13.77 -13.42 -1.22
C VAL A 67 -15.19 -13.96 -1.32
N LEU A 68 -15.56 -14.98 -0.55
CA LEU A 68 -16.94 -15.52 -0.56
C LEU A 68 -17.96 -14.48 -0.09
N ASP A 69 -17.64 -13.75 0.97
CA ASP A 69 -18.48 -12.66 1.48
C ASP A 69 -18.62 -11.55 0.43
N LYS A 70 -17.53 -11.22 -0.28
CA LYS A 70 -17.58 -10.27 -1.39
C LYS A 70 -18.43 -10.77 -2.56
N ALA A 71 -18.33 -12.05 -2.91
CA ALA A 71 -19.10 -12.67 -4.00
C ALA A 71 -20.61 -12.60 -3.75
N LYS A 72 -21.04 -12.84 -2.51
CA LYS A 72 -22.45 -12.72 -2.11
C LYS A 72 -23.00 -11.29 -2.29
N ARG A 73 -22.16 -10.27 -2.09
CA ARG A 73 -22.56 -8.85 -2.18
C ARG A 73 -22.49 -8.28 -3.59
N GLU A 74 -21.34 -8.46 -4.23
CA GLU A 74 -20.99 -7.76 -5.46
C GLU A 74 -21.24 -8.63 -6.71
N GLY A 75 -21.48 -9.94 -6.52
CA GLY A 75 -21.60 -10.94 -7.58
C GLY A 75 -20.31 -11.71 -7.80
N LEU A 76 -20.43 -12.88 -8.41
CA LEU A 76 -19.31 -13.80 -8.64
C LEU A 76 -18.25 -13.20 -9.58
N VAL A 77 -18.67 -12.63 -10.70
CA VAL A 77 -17.75 -12.12 -11.75
C VAL A 77 -16.85 -11.00 -11.24
N SER A 78 -17.44 -9.96 -10.64
CA SER A 78 -16.71 -8.80 -10.09
C SER A 78 -15.75 -9.20 -8.98
N THR A 79 -16.14 -10.18 -8.16
CA THR A 79 -15.33 -10.69 -7.05
C THR A 79 -14.15 -11.52 -7.54
N ILE A 80 -14.39 -12.43 -8.49
CA ILE A 80 -13.34 -13.21 -9.13
C ILE A 80 -12.32 -12.27 -9.79
N GLN A 81 -12.80 -11.24 -10.50
CA GLN A 81 -11.93 -10.26 -11.15
C GLN A 81 -11.13 -9.44 -10.14
N ALA A 82 -11.71 -9.05 -9.00
CA ALA A 82 -10.98 -8.36 -7.94
C ALA A 82 -9.91 -9.25 -7.28
N ALA A 83 -10.21 -10.53 -7.05
CA ALA A 83 -9.26 -11.50 -6.52
C ALA A 83 -8.10 -11.72 -7.50
N PHE A 84 -8.38 -11.92 -8.78
CA PHE A 84 -7.36 -12.03 -9.82
C PHE A 84 -6.53 -10.75 -9.97
N ASN A 85 -7.15 -9.58 -9.96
CA ASN A 85 -6.43 -8.31 -9.99
C ASN A 85 -5.47 -8.13 -8.81
N LYS A 86 -5.79 -8.70 -7.64
CA LYS A 86 -4.89 -8.66 -6.48
C LYS A 86 -3.72 -9.64 -6.62
N LEU A 87 -3.94 -10.80 -7.22
CA LEU A 87 -2.90 -11.79 -7.53
C LEU A 87 -2.02 -11.38 -8.71
N ASP A 88 -2.56 -10.62 -9.67
CA ASP A 88 -1.82 -10.11 -10.83
C ASP A 88 -0.78 -9.04 -10.46
N LYS A 89 -0.92 -8.40 -9.29
CA LYS A 89 0.01 -7.34 -8.88
C LYS A 89 1.38 -7.95 -8.55
N PRO A 90 2.45 -7.53 -9.24
CA PRO A 90 3.80 -7.96 -8.90
C PRO A 90 4.17 -7.43 -7.52
N MET A 91 4.91 -8.23 -6.78
CA MET A 91 5.41 -7.87 -5.47
C MET A 91 6.91 -7.59 -5.56
N ALA A 92 7.33 -6.43 -5.04
CA ALA A 92 8.74 -6.14 -4.86
C ALA A 92 9.33 -7.09 -3.82
N LEU A 93 10.45 -7.71 -4.16
CA LEU A 93 11.22 -8.56 -3.25
C LEU A 93 12.31 -7.75 -2.54
N GLY A 94 12.80 -8.24 -1.40
CA GLY A 94 13.80 -7.56 -0.58
C GLY A 94 13.23 -6.55 0.43
N TYR A 95 13.97 -6.40 1.53
CA TYR A 95 13.65 -5.45 2.61
C TYR A 95 14.89 -4.93 3.35
N SER A 96 16.10 -5.20 2.83
CA SER A 96 17.36 -4.80 3.46
C SER A 96 18.39 -4.49 2.38
N SER A 97 18.83 -3.24 2.33
CA SER A 97 19.79 -2.75 1.35
C SER A 97 20.75 -1.74 1.95
N ALA A 98 21.84 -1.47 1.25
CA ALA A 98 22.77 -0.40 1.55
C ALA A 98 23.22 0.28 0.26
N GLY A 99 23.51 1.56 0.34
CA GLY A 99 23.80 2.36 -0.84
C GLY A 99 24.14 3.79 -0.51
N ILE A 100 23.97 4.65 -1.51
CA ILE A 100 24.35 6.06 -1.46
C ILE A 100 23.09 6.91 -1.63
N VAL A 101 22.93 7.93 -0.81
CA VAL A 101 21.84 8.90 -0.94
C VAL A 101 21.95 9.61 -2.29
N ALA A 102 20.91 9.51 -3.12
CA ALA A 102 20.80 10.16 -4.41
C ALA A 102 20.04 11.50 -4.32
N ALA A 103 18.95 11.53 -3.56
CA ALA A 103 18.16 12.75 -3.33
C ALA A 103 17.45 12.70 -1.96
N VAL A 104 17.17 13.87 -1.40
CA VAL A 104 16.53 14.01 -0.08
C VAL A 104 15.24 14.80 -0.25
N GLY A 105 14.13 14.26 0.25
CA GLY A 105 12.83 14.90 0.21
C GLY A 105 12.69 16.00 1.26
N GLU A 106 11.72 16.88 1.04
CA GLU A 106 11.38 17.95 1.98
C GLU A 106 11.09 17.41 3.40
N GLY A 107 11.50 18.15 4.43
CA GLY A 107 11.26 17.78 5.83
C GLY A 107 12.15 16.64 6.37
N VAL A 108 13.11 16.15 5.57
CA VAL A 108 14.13 15.21 6.02
C VAL A 108 15.40 15.97 6.40
N THR A 109 15.91 15.68 7.60
CA THR A 109 17.14 16.27 8.15
C THR A 109 18.16 15.17 8.43
N GLY A 110 19.46 15.50 8.42
CA GLY A 110 20.53 14.57 8.77
C GLY A 110 21.02 13.68 7.61
N PHE A 111 20.49 13.87 6.40
CA PHE A 111 20.93 13.19 5.19
C PHE A 111 21.24 14.20 4.09
N GLN A 112 22.24 13.91 3.26
CA GLN A 112 22.59 14.68 2.07
C GLN A 112 23.03 13.73 0.95
N PRO A 113 22.88 14.12 -0.34
CA PRO A 113 23.40 13.35 -1.46
C PRO A 113 24.87 12.97 -1.27
N GLY A 114 25.22 11.73 -1.63
CA GLY A 114 26.57 11.17 -1.47
C GLY A 114 26.81 10.43 -0.15
N MET A 115 25.94 10.53 0.86
CA MET A 115 26.10 9.77 2.11
C MET A 115 25.89 8.27 1.93
N HIS A 116 26.74 7.47 2.56
CA HIS A 116 26.55 6.03 2.68
C HIS A 116 25.48 5.72 3.73
N VAL A 117 24.57 4.80 3.41
CA VAL A 117 23.41 4.49 4.23
C VAL A 117 23.04 3.01 4.19
N ALA A 118 22.47 2.52 5.30
CA ALA A 118 21.78 1.23 5.38
C ALA A 118 20.28 1.48 5.49
N CYS A 119 19.49 0.64 4.82
CA CYS A 119 18.07 0.85 4.60
C CYS A 119 17.28 -0.40 4.98
N ALA A 120 16.09 -0.19 5.54
CA ALA A 120 15.16 -1.23 5.97
C ALA A 120 13.77 -1.04 5.35
N GLY A 121 12.94 -2.07 5.49
CA GLY A 121 11.50 -2.02 5.23
C GLY A 121 11.08 -2.74 3.97
N GLY A 122 10.13 -3.66 4.11
CA GLY A 122 9.55 -4.39 2.99
C GLY A 122 8.79 -3.48 2.03
N GLY A 123 9.14 -3.52 0.75
CA GLY A 123 8.61 -2.61 -0.26
C GLY A 123 9.28 -1.23 -0.31
N PHE A 124 10.24 -0.94 0.58
CA PHE A 124 11.08 0.26 0.55
C PHE A 124 12.53 -0.11 0.19
N ALA A 125 13.21 -0.88 1.04
CA ALA A 125 14.57 -1.40 0.82
C ALA A 125 14.55 -2.68 -0.04
N ALA A 126 13.88 -2.60 -1.19
CA ALA A 126 13.70 -3.69 -2.13
C ALA A 126 15.00 -4.03 -2.90
N HIS A 127 15.05 -5.22 -3.49
CA HIS A 127 16.09 -5.64 -4.43
C HIS A 127 15.93 -4.89 -5.76
N ALA A 128 16.46 -3.68 -5.79
CA ALA A 128 16.31 -2.74 -6.89
C ALA A 128 17.50 -1.78 -6.93
N GLU A 129 17.80 -1.19 -8.10
CA GLU A 129 18.91 -0.23 -8.22
C GLU A 129 18.67 1.05 -7.40
N TYR A 130 17.40 1.43 -7.18
CA TYR A 130 17.02 2.56 -6.32
C TYR A 130 15.91 2.15 -5.34
N GLY A 131 15.98 2.65 -4.12
CA GLY A 131 14.94 2.53 -3.11
C GLY A 131 14.49 3.92 -2.63
N LEU A 132 13.18 4.10 -2.45
CA LEU A 132 12.62 5.32 -1.85
C LEU A 132 12.30 5.03 -0.38
N ILE A 133 13.16 5.47 0.51
CA ILE A 133 13.21 5.02 1.91
C ILE A 133 12.63 6.10 2.84
N PRO A 134 11.66 5.77 3.71
CA PRO A 134 11.20 6.70 4.73
C PRO A 134 12.32 7.08 5.70
N LYS A 135 12.33 8.32 6.20
CA LYS A 135 13.43 8.85 7.04
C LYS A 135 13.72 8.06 8.33
N ASN A 136 12.76 7.29 8.85
CA ASN A 136 12.93 6.48 10.05
C ASN A 136 13.45 5.04 9.79
N LEU A 137 13.57 4.65 8.51
CA LEU A 137 14.02 3.32 8.06
C LEU A 137 15.38 3.37 7.33
N ILE A 138 16.15 4.44 7.57
CA ILE A 138 17.45 4.69 6.96
C ILE A 138 18.41 5.18 8.04
N VAL A 139 19.65 4.70 8.03
CA VAL A 139 20.71 5.15 8.95
C VAL A 139 22.01 5.42 8.20
N PRO A 140 22.82 6.41 8.64
CA PRO A 140 24.15 6.63 8.09
C PRO A 140 25.07 5.43 8.33
N VAL A 141 25.95 5.18 7.36
CA VAL A 141 26.98 4.14 7.41
C VAL A 141 28.35 4.81 7.23
N PRO A 142 29.36 4.53 8.07
CA PRO A 142 30.72 5.02 7.86
C PRO A 142 31.28 4.55 6.51
N ASN A 143 32.12 5.37 5.87
CA ASN A 143 32.63 5.10 4.52
C ASN A 143 33.49 3.83 4.45
N GLU A 144 34.07 3.44 5.58
CA GLU A 144 34.95 2.29 5.72
C GLU A 144 34.17 0.97 5.73
N VAL A 145 32.86 1.00 6.01
CA VAL A 145 32.02 -0.20 6.06
C VAL A 145 31.61 -0.59 4.64
N PRO A 146 31.95 -1.81 4.16
CA PRO A 146 31.51 -2.28 2.85
C PRO A 146 29.99 -2.34 2.75
N PHE A 147 29.43 -1.92 1.61
CA PHE A 147 27.98 -1.96 1.39
C PHE A 147 27.38 -3.37 1.55
N GLU A 148 28.12 -4.41 1.14
CA GLU A 148 27.70 -5.80 1.34
C GLU A 148 27.41 -6.11 2.80
N GLU A 149 28.25 -5.60 3.72
CA GLU A 149 28.10 -5.83 5.16
C GLU A 149 27.00 -4.95 5.74
N ALA A 150 26.97 -3.68 5.37
CA ALA A 150 25.92 -2.75 5.78
C ALA A 150 24.51 -3.22 5.36
N ALA A 151 24.39 -3.94 4.24
CA ALA A 151 23.12 -4.51 3.80
C ALA A 151 22.54 -5.52 4.80
N PHE A 152 23.33 -6.11 5.71
CA PHE A 152 22.85 -7.02 6.76
C PHE A 152 22.26 -6.27 7.96
N ALA A 153 22.32 -4.94 8.00
CA ALA A 153 21.92 -4.18 9.18
C ALA A 153 20.47 -4.48 9.62
N THR A 154 19.52 -4.61 8.70
CA THR A 154 18.11 -4.93 9.04
C THR A 154 17.98 -6.33 9.63
N LEU A 155 18.71 -7.32 9.09
CA LEU A 155 18.72 -8.68 9.63
C LEU A 155 19.35 -8.73 11.02
N GLY A 156 20.44 -8.01 11.22
CA GLY A 156 21.04 -7.83 12.53
C GLY A 156 20.06 -7.16 13.51
N ALA A 157 19.28 -6.18 13.05
CA ALA A 157 18.32 -5.46 13.88
C ALA A 157 17.18 -6.38 14.35
N ILE A 158 16.77 -7.36 13.53
CA ILE A 158 15.82 -8.42 13.91
C ILE A 158 16.41 -9.28 15.03
N SER A 159 17.66 -9.74 14.88
CA SER A 159 18.34 -10.52 15.93
C SER A 159 18.53 -9.68 17.20
N LEU A 160 18.93 -8.41 17.08
CA LEU A 160 19.15 -7.51 18.22
C LEU A 160 17.86 -7.22 19.00
N GLN A 161 16.72 -7.08 18.31
CA GLN A 161 15.44 -6.93 18.98
C GLN A 161 15.12 -8.17 19.82
N GLY A 162 15.35 -9.36 19.28
CA GLY A 162 15.22 -10.61 20.03
C GLY A 162 16.10 -10.62 21.27
N PHE A 163 17.39 -10.28 21.10
CA PHE A 163 18.37 -10.17 22.18
C PHE A 163 17.90 -9.22 23.30
N ARG A 164 17.42 -8.02 22.94
CA ARG A 164 16.98 -6.99 23.90
C ARG A 164 15.77 -7.40 24.72
N LEU A 165 14.86 -8.20 24.17
CA LEU A 165 13.67 -8.67 24.89
C LEU A 165 14.02 -9.60 26.06
N ALA A 166 15.12 -10.35 25.96
CA ALA A 166 15.58 -11.22 27.04
C ALA A 166 16.35 -10.44 28.13
N THR A 167 16.69 -9.17 27.90
CA THR A 167 17.47 -8.32 28.81
C THR A 167 18.76 -8.96 29.36
N PRO A 168 19.57 -9.63 28.52
CA PRO A 168 20.74 -10.36 28.99
C PRO A 168 21.80 -9.44 29.59
N GLN A 169 22.54 -9.96 30.55
CA GLN A 169 23.61 -9.27 31.27
C GLN A 169 25.00 -9.79 30.88
N VAL A 170 26.02 -8.97 31.14
CA VAL A 170 27.42 -9.34 30.89
C VAL A 170 27.77 -10.60 31.70
N GLY A 171 28.35 -11.59 31.05
CA GLY A 171 28.73 -12.88 31.65
C GLY A 171 27.61 -13.92 31.74
N GLU A 172 26.37 -13.59 31.34
CA GLU A 172 25.30 -14.59 31.31
C GLU A 172 25.52 -15.65 30.23
N LYS A 173 24.98 -16.85 30.49
CA LYS A 173 25.05 -17.99 29.58
C LYS A 173 23.78 -18.03 28.76
N ILE A 174 23.93 -17.88 27.44
CA ILE A 174 22.80 -17.92 26.52
C ILE A 174 22.94 -19.07 25.53
N VAL A 175 21.80 -19.55 25.02
CA VAL A 175 21.78 -20.53 23.93
C VAL A 175 20.97 -20.02 22.75
N ILE A 176 21.48 -20.29 21.55
CA ILE A 176 20.85 -19.96 20.27
C ILE A 176 20.50 -21.27 19.57
N ILE A 177 19.20 -21.52 19.39
CA ILE A 177 18.65 -22.69 18.69
C ILE A 177 18.35 -22.29 17.25
N GLY A 178 19.08 -22.89 16.31
CA GLY A 178 19.12 -22.52 14.89
C GLY A 178 20.24 -21.51 14.62
N LEU A 179 21.34 -21.99 14.05
CA LEU A 179 22.52 -21.23 13.61
C LEU A 179 22.45 -20.91 12.10
N GLY A 180 21.24 -20.64 11.59
CA GLY A 180 21.07 -19.98 10.30
C GLY A 180 21.51 -18.51 10.37
N LEU A 181 21.15 -17.72 9.36
CA LEU A 181 21.62 -16.33 9.25
C LEU A 181 21.30 -15.46 10.47
N LEU A 182 20.05 -15.47 10.96
CA LEU A 182 19.67 -14.73 12.17
C LEU A 182 20.39 -15.24 13.43
N GLY A 183 20.60 -16.56 13.53
CA GLY A 183 21.28 -17.19 14.65
C GLY A 183 22.76 -16.82 14.71
N LEU A 184 23.46 -16.81 13.58
CA LEU A 184 24.87 -16.41 13.53
C LEU A 184 25.04 -14.90 13.76
N LEU A 185 24.11 -14.07 13.28
CA LEU A 185 24.07 -12.65 13.65
C LEU A 185 23.86 -12.49 15.17
N MET A 186 22.97 -13.29 15.78
CA MET A 186 22.74 -13.33 17.23
C MET A 186 24.01 -13.75 18.00
N VAL A 187 24.78 -14.72 17.48
CA VAL A 187 26.08 -15.10 18.06
C VAL A 187 26.99 -13.88 18.13
N GLY A 188 27.16 -13.16 17.01
CA GLY A 188 27.99 -11.95 16.97
C GLY A 188 27.54 -10.88 17.97
N ILE A 189 26.23 -10.61 18.02
CA ILE A 189 25.63 -9.63 18.95
C ILE A 189 25.89 -10.02 20.41
N ALA A 190 25.64 -11.29 20.77
CA ALA A 190 25.79 -11.76 22.14
C ALA A 190 27.25 -11.80 22.59
N LYS A 191 28.18 -12.18 21.69
CA LYS A 191 29.62 -12.09 21.96
C LYS A 191 30.07 -10.65 22.17
N ALA A 192 29.57 -9.71 21.36
CA ALA A 192 29.87 -8.29 21.53
C ALA A 192 29.30 -7.72 22.85
N ALA A 193 28.20 -8.27 23.34
CA ALA A 193 27.59 -7.91 24.63
C ALA A 193 28.27 -8.57 25.85
N GLY A 194 29.26 -9.45 25.64
CA GLY A 194 29.99 -10.11 26.72
C GLY A 194 29.29 -11.33 27.31
N CYS A 195 28.34 -11.95 26.59
CA CYS A 195 27.71 -13.20 26.99
C CYS A 195 28.60 -14.42 26.67
N GLU A 196 28.39 -15.49 27.43
CA GLU A 196 28.89 -16.82 27.12
C GLU A 196 27.89 -17.54 26.20
N VAL A 197 28.27 -17.76 24.94
CA VAL A 197 27.34 -18.16 23.88
C VAL A 197 27.44 -19.65 23.57
N PHE A 198 26.29 -20.33 23.63
CA PHE A 198 26.10 -21.70 23.18
C PHE A 198 25.20 -21.75 21.93
N GLY A 199 25.51 -22.63 20.98
CA GLY A 199 24.78 -22.77 19.72
C GLY A 199 24.28 -24.19 19.49
N VAL A 200 23.11 -24.33 18.88
CA VAL A 200 22.54 -25.62 18.48
C VAL A 200 22.03 -25.53 17.04
N ASP A 201 22.47 -26.42 16.17
CA ASP A 201 21.92 -26.57 14.81
C ASP A 201 21.87 -28.05 14.40
N LEU A 202 21.30 -28.32 13.22
CA LEU A 202 21.31 -29.63 12.57
C LEU A 202 22.47 -29.76 11.58
N ASP A 203 22.97 -28.63 11.07
CA ASP A 203 24.02 -28.56 10.05
C ASP A 203 25.40 -28.33 10.69
N GLU A 204 26.30 -29.30 10.50
CA GLU A 204 27.67 -29.24 11.01
C GLU A 204 28.49 -28.07 10.45
N SER A 205 28.20 -27.60 9.23
CA SER A 205 28.90 -26.44 8.67
C SER A 205 28.60 -25.17 9.47
N ARG A 206 27.36 -25.01 9.92
CA ARG A 206 26.92 -23.87 10.73
C ARG A 206 27.44 -23.93 12.15
N ILE A 207 27.59 -25.14 12.70
CA ILE A 207 28.23 -25.38 13.99
C ILE A 207 29.69 -24.91 13.94
N ARG A 208 30.46 -25.38 12.95
CA ARG A 208 31.86 -24.95 12.76
C ARG A 208 31.99 -23.44 12.61
N LEU A 209 31.12 -22.83 11.82
CA LEU A 209 31.11 -21.38 11.65
C LEU A 209 30.79 -20.63 12.97
N ALA A 210 29.83 -21.11 13.76
CA ALA A 210 29.55 -20.51 15.07
C ALA A 210 30.73 -20.65 16.05
N GLU A 211 31.48 -21.76 15.99
CA GLU A 211 32.70 -21.96 16.76
C GLU A 211 33.81 -20.97 16.34
N GLU A 212 34.00 -20.76 15.04
CA GLU A 212 34.91 -19.72 14.53
C GLU A 212 34.50 -18.29 14.94
N MET A 213 33.21 -18.07 15.16
CA MET A 213 32.66 -16.81 15.69
C MET A 213 32.75 -16.71 17.23
N GLY A 214 33.30 -17.74 17.90
CA GLY A 214 33.61 -17.76 19.32
C GLY A 214 32.47 -18.26 20.22
N ALA A 215 31.47 -18.94 19.68
CA ALA A 215 30.48 -19.69 20.45
C ALA A 215 30.95 -21.15 20.69
N LYS A 216 30.41 -21.82 21.70
CA LYS A 216 30.45 -23.29 21.74
C LYS A 216 29.21 -23.81 21.02
N ALA A 217 29.33 -24.63 19.98
CA ALA A 217 28.16 -25.11 19.25
C ALA A 217 28.15 -26.65 19.14
N VAL A 218 26.95 -27.23 19.12
CA VAL A 218 26.77 -28.69 19.01
C VAL A 218 25.57 -29.04 18.12
N ILE A 219 25.51 -30.30 17.70
CA ILE A 219 24.35 -30.81 16.97
C ILE A 219 23.17 -31.04 17.93
N ARG A 220 21.94 -30.89 17.45
CA ARG A 220 20.69 -31.05 18.23
C ARG A 220 20.67 -32.25 19.19
N LYS A 221 21.20 -33.41 18.78
CA LYS A 221 21.22 -34.65 19.58
C LYS A 221 22.05 -34.51 20.87
N GLN A 222 23.06 -33.66 20.88
CA GLN A 222 23.97 -33.44 22.02
C GLN A 222 23.60 -32.22 22.87
N ALA A 223 22.58 -31.45 22.45
CA ALA A 223 22.28 -30.13 22.99
C ALA A 223 22.03 -30.13 24.51
N VAL A 224 21.23 -31.08 25.01
CA VAL A 224 20.84 -31.13 26.43
C VAL A 224 22.04 -31.45 27.31
N GLU A 225 22.74 -32.54 27.03
CA GLU A 225 23.91 -32.98 27.80
C GLU A 225 25.03 -31.93 27.75
N SER A 226 25.39 -31.46 26.55
CA SER A 226 26.45 -30.47 26.38
C SER A 226 26.09 -29.11 26.96
N GLY A 227 24.81 -28.73 26.91
CA GLY A 227 24.28 -27.52 27.51
C GLY A 227 24.31 -27.57 29.04
N LEU A 228 23.96 -28.70 29.64
CA LEU A 228 24.10 -28.92 31.08
C LEU A 228 25.56 -28.85 31.53
N ILE A 229 26.49 -29.46 30.78
CA ILE A 229 27.93 -29.35 31.06
C ILE A 229 28.38 -27.89 30.96
N PHE A 230 27.99 -27.18 29.91
CA PHE A 230 28.35 -25.78 29.70
C PHE A 230 27.83 -24.86 30.81
N THR A 231 26.62 -25.11 31.29
CA THR A 231 25.95 -24.32 32.34
C THR A 231 26.26 -24.82 33.75
N GLN A 232 27.04 -25.88 33.90
CA GLN A 232 27.31 -26.57 35.19
C GLN A 232 26.02 -27.02 35.89
N GLY A 233 25.07 -27.54 35.11
CA GLY A 233 23.78 -28.05 35.57
C GLY A 233 22.73 -26.98 35.89
N ARG A 234 23.03 -25.70 35.68
CA ARG A 234 22.11 -24.60 36.04
C ARG A 234 21.06 -24.30 34.97
N GLY A 235 21.30 -24.67 33.71
CA GLY A 235 20.52 -24.20 32.56
C GLY A 235 20.94 -22.80 32.10
N PHE A 236 20.37 -22.36 30.97
CA PHE A 236 20.70 -21.09 30.33
C PHE A 236 19.80 -19.95 30.83
N ASP A 237 20.39 -18.76 31.03
CA ASP A 237 19.70 -17.54 31.43
C ASP A 237 18.66 -17.11 30.39
N SER A 238 19.07 -17.17 29.11
CA SER A 238 18.25 -16.83 27.96
C SER A 238 18.40 -17.85 26.84
N VAL A 239 17.28 -18.18 26.20
CA VAL A 239 17.22 -19.07 25.03
C VAL A 239 16.62 -18.31 23.85
N PHE A 240 17.35 -18.24 22.74
CA PHE A 240 16.90 -17.60 21.50
C PHE A 240 16.59 -18.65 20.44
N ILE A 241 15.33 -18.70 19.99
CA ILE A 241 14.90 -19.59 18.92
C ILE A 241 14.97 -18.83 17.60
N CYS A 242 15.98 -19.11 16.79
CA CYS A 242 16.23 -18.51 15.48
C CYS A 242 15.95 -19.48 14.31
N ALA A 243 15.42 -20.66 14.60
CA ALA A 243 15.04 -21.66 13.60
C ALA A 243 13.83 -21.25 12.76
N ASP A 244 13.75 -21.79 11.54
CA ASP A 244 12.59 -21.69 10.64
C ASP A 244 12.08 -23.10 10.34
N THR A 245 11.00 -23.52 11.01
CA THR A 245 10.43 -24.86 10.90
C THR A 245 8.98 -24.93 11.40
N LYS A 246 8.19 -25.87 10.89
CA LYS A 246 6.86 -26.16 11.45
C LYS A 246 6.92 -27.02 12.71
N SER A 247 8.08 -27.61 13.00
CA SER A 247 8.28 -28.48 14.16
C SER A 247 8.15 -27.70 15.47
N ASN A 248 7.66 -28.40 16.51
CA ASN A 248 7.63 -27.89 17.88
C ASN A 248 8.96 -28.15 18.63
N ASP A 249 9.86 -28.94 18.05
CA ASP A 249 11.14 -29.35 18.67
C ASP A 249 11.97 -28.17 19.21
N PRO A 250 12.12 -27.01 18.52
CA PRO A 250 12.88 -25.89 19.07
C PRO A 250 12.28 -25.31 20.36
N ILE A 251 10.94 -25.29 20.48
CA ILE A 251 10.27 -24.80 21.70
C ILE A 251 10.40 -25.80 22.86
N GLU A 252 10.33 -27.09 22.56
CA GLU A 252 10.53 -28.16 23.55
C GLU A 252 11.96 -28.13 24.08
N LEU A 253 12.95 -28.11 23.18
CA LEU A 253 14.36 -27.98 23.53
C LEU A 253 14.62 -26.72 24.35
N ALA A 254 14.02 -25.58 23.98
CA ALA A 254 14.20 -24.35 24.73
C ALA A 254 13.72 -24.49 26.18
N GLY A 255 12.60 -25.17 26.41
CA GLY A 255 12.10 -25.47 27.75
C GLY A 255 13.05 -26.39 28.53
N GLU A 256 13.72 -27.34 27.88
CA GLU A 256 14.71 -28.22 28.52
C GLU A 256 15.98 -27.47 28.93
N LEU A 257 16.46 -26.56 28.07
CA LEU A 257 17.71 -25.85 28.25
C LEU A 257 17.61 -24.63 29.17
N VAL A 258 16.47 -23.95 29.22
CA VAL A 258 16.29 -22.76 30.05
C VAL A 258 16.39 -23.10 31.54
N ARG A 259 16.99 -22.21 32.34
CA ARG A 259 16.98 -22.34 33.81
C ARG A 259 15.63 -21.96 34.42
N ASP A 260 15.48 -22.21 35.72
CA ASP A 260 14.37 -21.66 36.50
C ASP A 260 14.34 -20.12 36.40
N LYS A 261 13.18 -19.56 36.11
CA LYS A 261 12.90 -18.14 35.85
C LYS A 261 13.75 -17.55 34.72
N GLY A 262 14.19 -18.37 33.77
CA GLY A 262 14.88 -17.90 32.56
C GLY A 262 13.88 -17.45 31.48
N VAL A 263 14.42 -16.87 30.40
CA VAL A 263 13.62 -16.30 29.31
C VAL A 263 13.87 -17.05 28.00
N VAL A 264 12.78 -17.41 27.32
CA VAL A 264 12.80 -17.96 25.96
C VAL A 264 12.23 -16.91 25.01
N VAL A 265 12.97 -16.57 23.95
CA VAL A 265 12.53 -15.63 22.92
C VAL A 265 12.45 -16.32 21.57
N ALA A 266 11.25 -16.37 21.00
CA ALA A 266 11.03 -16.78 19.61
C ALA A 266 11.35 -15.61 18.66
N VAL A 267 12.40 -15.77 17.85
CA VAL A 267 12.83 -14.80 16.83
C VAL A 267 12.50 -15.33 15.43
N GLY A 268 12.74 -16.61 15.18
CA GLY A 268 12.37 -17.30 13.95
C GLY A 268 10.94 -17.83 13.96
N ALA A 269 10.50 -18.39 12.82
CA ALA A 269 9.18 -18.97 12.67
C ALA A 269 9.21 -20.46 13.06
N VAL A 270 8.63 -20.79 14.22
CA VAL A 270 8.59 -22.16 14.76
C VAL A 270 7.17 -22.62 15.09
N GLY A 271 6.96 -23.93 15.29
CA GLY A 271 5.71 -24.42 15.89
C GLY A 271 5.50 -23.78 17.26
N MET A 272 4.26 -23.39 17.58
CA MET A 272 3.94 -22.55 18.75
C MET A 272 3.20 -23.30 19.88
N ASN A 273 3.32 -24.62 19.95
CA ASN A 273 2.66 -25.43 20.99
C ASN A 273 3.55 -25.49 22.24
N VAL A 274 3.52 -24.42 23.05
CA VAL A 274 4.37 -24.31 24.25
C VAL A 274 4.03 -25.43 25.27
N PRO A 275 4.98 -26.32 25.61
CA PRO A 275 4.72 -27.44 26.50
C PRO A 275 4.56 -26.96 27.95
N ARG A 276 3.31 -26.85 28.41
CA ARG A 276 2.97 -26.24 29.70
C ARG A 276 3.78 -26.76 30.88
N ASN A 277 3.97 -28.08 31.01
CA ASN A 277 4.58 -28.67 32.21
C ASN A 277 5.99 -28.14 32.47
N ILE A 278 6.88 -28.17 31.47
CA ILE A 278 8.29 -27.77 31.66
C ILE A 278 8.44 -26.27 31.89
N TYR A 279 7.68 -25.44 31.16
CA TYR A 279 7.70 -23.99 31.33
C TYR A 279 7.08 -23.57 32.67
N TYR A 280 6.00 -24.23 33.10
CA TYR A 280 5.35 -23.97 34.38
C TYR A 280 6.24 -24.35 35.56
N HIS A 281 6.87 -25.53 35.54
CA HIS A 281 7.75 -25.97 36.63
C HIS A 281 8.94 -25.04 36.82
N LYS A 282 9.50 -24.51 35.73
CA LYS A 282 10.62 -23.58 35.77
C LYS A 282 10.19 -22.12 35.95
N GLU A 283 8.90 -21.80 35.94
CA GLU A 283 8.41 -20.41 35.87
C GLU A 283 9.08 -19.62 34.72
N ALA A 284 9.32 -20.27 33.59
CA ALA A 284 10.04 -19.69 32.46
C ALA A 284 9.16 -18.73 31.66
N ALA A 285 9.70 -17.57 31.29
CA ALA A 285 9.02 -16.61 30.42
C ALA A 285 9.18 -17.03 28.96
N PHE A 286 8.11 -16.90 28.17
CA PHE A 286 8.15 -17.10 26.72
C PHE A 286 7.69 -15.82 26.02
N LEU A 287 8.55 -15.26 25.18
CA LEU A 287 8.35 -14.01 24.46
C LEU A 287 8.43 -14.22 22.95
N ILE A 288 7.70 -13.42 22.19
CA ILE A 288 7.75 -13.41 20.72
C ILE A 288 8.36 -12.09 20.28
N SER A 289 9.45 -12.15 19.51
CA SER A 289 10.10 -10.96 18.98
C SER A 289 9.34 -10.36 17.81
N ARG A 290 9.09 -9.06 17.87
CA ARG A 290 8.48 -8.29 16.77
C ARG A 290 9.56 -7.77 15.84
N SER A 291 9.95 -8.56 14.83
CA SER A 291 10.87 -8.16 13.76
C SER A 291 12.06 -7.33 14.30
N TYR A 292 12.36 -6.15 13.74
CA TYR A 292 13.41 -5.24 14.21
C TYR A 292 12.93 -4.18 15.23
N GLY A 293 11.74 -4.34 15.84
CA GLY A 293 11.36 -3.65 17.09
C GLY A 293 10.18 -2.66 17.02
N PRO A 294 10.03 -1.81 18.06
CA PRO A 294 9.05 -0.73 18.12
C PRO A 294 9.13 0.22 16.91
N GLY A 295 7.98 0.61 16.37
CA GLY A 295 7.83 1.24 15.04
C GLY A 295 7.22 0.28 14.03
N ARG A 296 7.51 -1.02 14.15
CA ARG A 296 7.04 -1.99 13.15
C ARG A 296 5.52 -2.08 13.18
N TYR A 297 4.89 -1.95 12.01
CA TYR A 297 3.44 -1.91 11.81
C TYR A 297 2.76 -0.63 12.31
N ASP A 298 3.52 0.43 12.60
CA ASP A 298 3.02 1.76 12.90
C ASP A 298 3.26 2.70 11.70
N ASN A 299 2.18 3.07 11.03
CA ASN A 299 2.24 3.96 9.86
C ASN A 299 2.77 5.36 10.19
N GLN A 300 2.54 5.86 11.41
CA GLN A 300 3.08 7.16 11.83
C GLN A 300 4.60 7.11 11.90
N TYR A 301 5.15 6.00 12.42
CA TYR A 301 6.59 5.81 12.49
C TYR A 301 7.21 5.48 11.13
N GLU A 302 6.73 4.43 10.46
CA GLU A 302 7.35 3.88 9.25
C GLU A 302 7.16 4.77 8.02
N GLU A 303 5.95 5.31 7.77
CA GLU A 303 5.67 6.06 6.53
C GLU A 303 5.61 7.58 6.74
N GLN A 304 5.04 8.06 7.85
CA GLN A 304 4.95 9.50 8.13
C GLN A 304 6.24 10.04 8.78
N GLY A 305 7.12 9.17 9.26
CA GLY A 305 8.40 9.55 9.83
C GLY A 305 8.27 10.27 11.19
N VAL A 306 7.21 10.03 11.94
CA VAL A 306 7.04 10.54 13.31
C VAL A 306 7.71 9.56 14.26
N ASP A 307 8.90 9.92 14.75
CA ASP A 307 9.66 9.09 15.70
C ASP A 307 9.04 9.14 17.11
N TYR A 308 9.25 8.09 17.89
CA TYR A 308 8.85 8.05 19.29
C TYR A 308 9.79 8.91 20.14
N PRO A 309 9.26 9.58 21.18
CA PRO A 309 10.07 10.27 22.17
C PRO A 309 11.16 9.35 22.73
N TYR A 310 12.43 9.78 22.58
CA TYR A 310 13.60 8.96 22.86
C TYR A 310 13.61 8.36 24.27
N GLY A 311 13.19 9.13 25.28
CA GLY A 311 13.15 8.67 26.68
C GLY A 311 12.07 7.62 26.98
N TYR A 312 11.05 7.49 26.13
CA TYR A 312 9.94 6.55 26.33
C TYR A 312 10.16 5.25 25.55
N VAL A 313 10.67 5.35 24.32
CA VAL A 313 10.97 4.20 23.47
C VAL A 313 12.42 4.27 23.02
N ARG A 314 13.35 3.86 23.88
CA ARG A 314 14.79 4.00 23.61
C ARG A 314 15.25 3.31 22.33
N TRP A 315 14.64 2.16 22.00
CA TRP A 315 15.04 1.29 20.91
C TRP A 315 13.89 1.10 19.93
N THR A 316 13.90 1.89 18.87
CA THR A 316 13.02 1.75 17.72
C THR A 316 13.70 0.91 16.63
N GLU A 317 12.96 0.57 15.59
CA GLU A 317 13.49 -0.04 14.36
C GLU A 317 14.74 0.66 13.82
N GLY A 318 14.68 1.99 13.68
CA GLY A 318 15.81 2.79 13.19
C GLY A 318 17.00 2.79 14.15
N ARG A 319 16.77 2.82 15.47
CA ARG A 319 17.84 2.80 16.48
C ARG A 319 18.44 1.41 16.68
N ASN A 320 17.68 0.34 16.41
CA ASN A 320 18.21 -1.02 16.28
C ASN A 320 19.12 -1.12 15.05
N LEU A 321 18.69 -0.57 13.91
CA LEU A 321 19.47 -0.52 12.68
C LEU A 321 20.80 0.22 12.87
N GLU A 322 20.76 1.41 13.49
CA GLU A 322 21.93 2.22 13.84
C GLU A 322 22.92 1.44 14.73
N ALA A 323 22.41 0.75 15.75
CA ALA A 323 23.24 -0.04 16.65
C ALA A 323 23.98 -1.17 15.94
N ILE A 324 23.34 -1.83 14.96
CA ILE A 324 24.00 -2.87 14.17
C ILE A 324 25.07 -2.29 13.24
N VAL A 325 24.77 -1.19 12.55
CA VAL A 325 25.78 -0.52 11.72
C VAL A 325 27.01 -0.16 12.56
N LYS A 326 26.81 0.32 13.79
CA LYS A 326 27.91 0.59 14.72
C LYS A 326 28.70 -0.68 15.08
N LEU A 327 28.03 -1.79 15.40
CA LEU A 327 28.73 -3.05 15.71
C LEU A 327 29.54 -3.59 14.52
N ILE A 328 29.05 -3.39 13.30
CA ILE A 328 29.78 -3.73 12.06
C ILE A 328 31.00 -2.82 11.92
N ALA A 329 30.81 -1.49 12.04
CA ALA A 329 31.90 -0.52 11.93
C ALA A 329 33.01 -0.73 12.98
N ASP A 330 32.63 -1.10 14.21
CA ASP A 330 33.56 -1.39 15.31
C ASP A 330 34.26 -2.77 15.16
N GLY A 331 34.01 -3.49 14.06
CA GLY A 331 34.58 -4.82 13.79
C GLY A 331 34.11 -5.91 14.76
N LYS A 332 32.99 -5.69 15.45
CA LYS A 332 32.43 -6.63 16.43
C LYS A 332 31.59 -7.74 15.80
N MET A 333 31.22 -7.58 14.53
CA MET A 333 30.47 -8.57 13.76
C MET A 333 31.25 -8.99 12.53
N GLN A 334 31.40 -10.30 12.33
CA GLN A 334 32.10 -10.89 11.18
C GLN A 334 31.14 -11.14 10.01
N ILE A 335 30.56 -10.07 9.45
CA ILE A 335 29.49 -10.19 8.44
C ILE A 335 29.99 -10.83 7.15
N ASN A 336 31.21 -10.51 6.73
CA ASN A 336 31.85 -11.09 5.54
C ASN A 336 31.83 -12.63 5.52
N LYS A 337 31.98 -13.29 6.68
CA LYS A 337 31.93 -14.76 6.81
C LYS A 337 30.53 -15.33 6.60
N LEU A 338 29.48 -14.51 6.73
CA LEU A 338 28.10 -14.93 6.55
C LEU A 338 27.68 -14.90 5.08
N ILE A 339 28.48 -14.30 4.19
CA ILE A 339 28.17 -14.15 2.77
C ILE A 339 28.67 -15.38 2.00
N SER A 340 27.74 -16.20 1.52
CA SER A 340 28.06 -17.40 0.74
C SER A 340 27.99 -17.16 -0.77
N HIS A 341 27.09 -16.27 -1.24
CA HIS A 341 26.86 -16.04 -2.66
C HIS A 341 26.75 -14.54 -2.98
N ARG A 342 27.18 -14.18 -4.19
CA ARG A 342 27.07 -12.83 -4.76
C ARG A 342 26.48 -12.94 -6.16
N TYR A 343 25.40 -12.23 -6.41
CA TYR A 343 24.77 -12.10 -7.73
C TYR A 343 24.70 -10.63 -8.12
N GLU A 344 24.80 -10.32 -9.40
CA GLU A 344 24.38 -9.01 -9.89
C GLU A 344 22.85 -8.94 -10.00
N ILE A 345 22.26 -7.74 -9.94
CA ILE A 345 20.80 -7.57 -10.08
C ILE A 345 20.22 -8.20 -11.36
N LYS A 346 20.99 -8.24 -12.46
CA LYS A 346 20.58 -8.90 -13.71
C LYS A 346 20.36 -10.41 -13.55
N ASP A 347 21.06 -11.02 -12.60
CA ASP A 347 20.99 -12.43 -12.24
C ASP A 347 20.16 -12.66 -10.97
N GLY A 348 19.38 -11.66 -10.52
CA GLY A 348 18.63 -11.72 -9.27
C GLY A 348 17.67 -12.90 -9.16
N VAL A 349 17.16 -13.44 -10.27
CA VAL A 349 16.35 -14.67 -10.28
C VAL A 349 17.14 -15.88 -9.76
N LYS A 350 18.41 -16.01 -10.13
CA LYS A 350 19.28 -17.10 -9.67
C LYS A 350 19.48 -17.07 -8.16
N ALA A 351 19.57 -15.87 -7.56
CA ALA A 351 19.64 -15.71 -6.11
C ALA A 351 18.44 -16.38 -5.39
N TYR A 352 17.26 -16.36 -6.00
CA TYR A 352 16.06 -17.01 -5.47
C TYR A 352 16.03 -18.50 -5.74
N GLU A 353 16.54 -18.94 -6.89
CA GLU A 353 16.73 -20.37 -7.18
C GLU A 353 17.67 -21.01 -6.15
N THR A 354 18.72 -20.31 -5.71
CA THR A 354 19.60 -20.73 -4.62
C THR A 354 18.84 -20.88 -3.31
N ILE A 355 18.12 -19.85 -2.84
CA ILE A 355 17.46 -19.90 -1.52
C ILE A 355 16.22 -20.82 -1.48
N THR A 356 15.63 -21.14 -2.64
CA THR A 356 14.54 -22.10 -2.76
C THR A 356 15.03 -23.54 -2.93
N GLY A 357 16.34 -23.76 -2.97
CA GLY A 357 16.95 -25.10 -3.08
C GLY A 357 16.93 -25.70 -4.48
N LYS A 358 16.58 -24.93 -5.52
CA LYS A 358 16.55 -25.41 -6.91
C LYS A 358 17.95 -25.65 -7.50
N MET A 359 18.97 -25.03 -6.92
CA MET A 359 20.37 -25.21 -7.34
C MET A 359 21.12 -26.30 -6.56
N GLU A 360 20.48 -26.95 -5.56
CA GLU A 360 21.10 -27.98 -4.70
C GLU A 360 22.42 -27.56 -4.02
N GLU A 361 22.63 -26.25 -3.81
CA GLU A 361 23.81 -25.68 -3.16
C GLU A 361 23.51 -25.27 -1.71
N GLN A 362 24.49 -25.42 -0.82
CA GLN A 362 24.41 -24.88 0.54
C GLN A 362 24.57 -23.35 0.49
N PHE A 363 23.68 -22.62 1.17
CA PHE A 363 23.74 -21.17 1.25
C PHE A 363 23.57 -20.67 2.69
N LEU A 364 24.04 -19.44 2.94
CA LEU A 364 23.82 -18.72 4.19
C LEU A 364 23.31 -17.30 3.93
N GLY A 365 24.20 -16.37 3.57
CA GLY A 365 23.88 -15.01 3.14
C GLY A 365 24.06 -14.87 1.63
N VAL A 366 23.01 -14.42 0.94
CA VAL A 366 23.03 -14.19 -0.50
C VAL A 366 22.92 -12.69 -0.74
N VAL A 367 23.95 -12.10 -1.35
CA VAL A 367 24.01 -10.66 -1.63
C VAL A 367 23.76 -10.40 -3.11
N ILE A 368 22.93 -9.39 -3.37
CA ILE A 368 22.70 -8.83 -4.71
C ILE A 368 23.44 -7.50 -4.82
N HIS A 369 24.27 -7.40 -5.86
CA HIS A 369 25.12 -6.28 -6.20
C HIS A 369 24.55 -5.43 -7.32
N TYR A 370 24.85 -4.13 -7.25
CA TYR A 370 24.41 -3.14 -8.22
C TYR A 370 25.66 -2.44 -8.79
N PRO A 371 26.15 -2.84 -9.97
CA PRO A 371 27.34 -2.24 -10.57
C PRO A 371 27.12 -0.76 -10.92
N GLU A 372 28.20 0.02 -10.89
CA GLU A 372 28.18 1.43 -11.33
C GLU A 372 27.91 1.52 -12.83
N MET A 373 27.10 2.49 -13.26
CA MET A 373 26.81 2.70 -14.68
C MET A 373 27.64 3.88 -15.20
N GLU A 374 28.18 3.78 -16.40
CA GLU A 374 29.09 4.80 -16.96
C GLU A 374 28.46 6.19 -17.23
N ASN A 375 27.12 6.32 -17.23
CA ASN A 375 26.39 7.59 -17.47
C ASN A 375 25.44 7.91 -16.30
N GLU A 376 26.00 8.51 -15.24
CA GLU A 376 25.40 8.53 -13.90
C GLU A 376 24.68 9.83 -13.47
N LEU A 377 24.70 10.88 -14.30
CA LEU A 377 24.34 12.23 -13.84
C LEU A 377 22.86 12.61 -13.96
N ASP A 378 22.01 11.78 -14.57
CA ASP A 378 20.63 12.21 -14.85
C ASP A 378 19.56 11.23 -14.36
N VAL A 379 19.27 11.29 -13.05
CA VAL A 379 18.14 10.58 -12.43
C VAL A 379 16.81 10.98 -13.09
N SER A 380 16.71 12.21 -13.61
CA SER A 380 15.50 12.70 -14.30
C SER A 380 15.22 11.95 -15.60
N SER A 381 16.25 11.54 -16.33
CA SER A 381 16.08 10.74 -17.56
C SER A 381 15.52 9.31 -17.32
N LYS A 382 15.46 8.85 -16.06
CA LYS A 382 15.04 7.48 -15.68
C LYS A 382 13.67 7.43 -14.99
N THR A 383 12.97 8.56 -14.85
CA THR A 383 11.61 8.62 -14.30
C THR A 383 10.53 8.23 -15.29
N PHE A 384 10.86 8.10 -16.58
CA PHE A 384 10.01 7.56 -17.65
C PHE A 384 10.68 6.36 -18.33
N VAL A 385 9.93 5.29 -18.59
CA VAL A 385 10.43 4.12 -19.32
C VAL A 385 9.46 3.68 -20.43
N PRO A 386 9.96 3.32 -21.62
CA PRO A 386 9.13 2.76 -22.68
C PRO A 386 8.64 1.35 -22.31
N VAL A 387 7.42 1.05 -22.70
CA VAL A 387 6.75 -0.25 -22.49
C VAL A 387 6.37 -0.88 -23.83
N PHE A 388 5.78 -0.09 -24.74
CA PHE A 388 5.42 -0.52 -26.09
C PHE A 388 5.89 0.53 -27.11
N LYS A 389 6.09 0.11 -28.37
CA LYS A 389 6.35 1.05 -29.46
C LYS A 389 5.08 1.86 -29.75
N THR A 390 5.22 3.17 -29.89
CA THR A 390 4.14 4.05 -30.38
C THR A 390 4.14 4.07 -31.90
N ASP A 391 2.99 3.80 -32.52
CA ASP A 391 2.77 4.16 -33.92
C ASP A 391 2.61 5.69 -34.06
N ASN A 392 2.75 6.24 -35.27
CA ASN A 392 2.52 7.66 -35.54
C ASN A 392 1.05 8.00 -35.28
N GLN A 393 0.76 8.63 -34.15
CA GLN A 393 -0.59 9.03 -33.76
C GLN A 393 -0.91 10.43 -34.27
N SER A 394 -2.14 10.62 -34.75
CA SER A 394 -2.57 11.92 -35.28
C SER A 394 -3.05 12.84 -34.14
N GLU A 395 -2.88 14.15 -34.30
CA GLU A 395 -3.41 15.16 -33.37
C GLU A 395 -4.94 15.15 -33.23
N LYS A 396 -5.67 14.50 -34.15
CA LYS A 396 -7.14 14.35 -34.10
C LYS A 396 -7.61 13.26 -33.13
N GLU A 397 -6.71 12.47 -32.57
CA GLU A 397 -7.02 11.40 -31.61
C GLU A 397 -6.88 11.90 -30.16
N ILE A 398 -7.61 11.28 -29.23
CA ILE A 398 -7.48 11.61 -27.80
C ILE A 398 -6.31 10.82 -27.24
N ASN A 399 -5.20 11.51 -27.03
CA ASN A 399 -3.96 10.92 -26.54
C ASN A 399 -3.85 11.17 -25.04
N ILE A 400 -4.01 10.11 -24.25
CA ILE A 400 -4.18 10.23 -22.81
C ILE A 400 -2.89 9.97 -22.01
N GLY A 401 -2.67 10.84 -21.02
CA GLY A 401 -1.77 10.63 -19.91
C GLY A 401 -2.55 10.36 -18.63
N VAL A 402 -2.22 9.29 -17.90
CA VAL A 402 -2.90 8.95 -16.64
C VAL A 402 -2.00 9.21 -15.45
N LEU A 403 -2.48 9.98 -14.48
CA LEU A 403 -1.84 10.15 -13.18
C LEU A 403 -2.57 9.28 -12.16
N GLY A 404 -1.85 8.32 -11.57
CA GLY A 404 -2.37 7.39 -10.57
C GLY A 404 -2.66 5.99 -11.10
N ALA A 405 -1.93 5.00 -10.55
CA ALA A 405 -2.13 3.57 -10.81
C ALA A 405 -2.68 2.83 -9.56
N GLY A 406 -3.55 3.51 -8.81
CA GLY A 406 -4.14 3.01 -7.57
C GLY A 406 -5.14 1.86 -7.76
N ASN A 407 -5.76 1.43 -6.66
CA ASN A 407 -6.74 0.34 -6.69
C ASN A 407 -7.97 0.70 -7.54
N TYR A 408 -8.52 1.90 -7.40
CA TYR A 408 -9.65 2.35 -8.21
C TYR A 408 -9.28 2.41 -9.71
N ALA A 409 -8.13 3.01 -10.03
CA ALA A 409 -7.63 3.07 -11.41
C ALA A 409 -7.54 1.67 -12.03
N THR A 410 -6.81 0.75 -11.41
CA THR A 410 -6.54 -0.58 -11.97
C THR A 410 -7.74 -1.54 -11.94
N ALA A 411 -8.65 -1.41 -10.96
CA ALA A 411 -9.79 -2.31 -10.82
C ALA A 411 -11.04 -1.83 -11.57
N THR A 412 -11.20 -0.52 -11.78
CA THR A 412 -12.43 0.07 -12.30
C THR A 412 -12.19 0.89 -13.56
N PHE A 413 -11.34 1.93 -13.48
CA PHE A 413 -11.27 2.94 -14.54
C PHE A 413 -10.45 2.48 -15.76
N LEU A 414 -9.22 2.00 -15.56
CA LEU A 414 -8.33 1.57 -16.64
C LEU A 414 -8.91 0.44 -17.51
N PRO A 415 -9.65 -0.57 -16.99
CA PRO A 415 -10.35 -1.54 -17.82
C PRO A 415 -11.43 -0.95 -18.74
N ILE A 416 -12.01 0.19 -18.35
CA ILE A 416 -13.11 0.84 -19.08
C ILE A 416 -12.57 1.67 -20.25
N ILE A 417 -11.46 2.38 -20.04
CA ILE A 417 -10.89 3.30 -21.05
C ILE A 417 -10.25 2.58 -22.24
N GLN A 418 -10.01 1.26 -22.16
CA GLN A 418 -9.50 0.47 -23.28
C GLN A 418 -10.49 0.28 -24.43
N LYS A 419 -11.77 0.62 -24.21
CA LYS A 419 -12.88 0.21 -25.10
C LYS A 419 -13.28 1.23 -26.17
N PRO A 420 -13.27 2.56 -25.91
CA PRO A 420 -13.67 3.53 -26.93
C PRO A 420 -12.65 3.60 -28.08
N VAL A 421 -13.15 3.72 -29.30
CA VAL A 421 -12.33 3.93 -30.51
C VAL A 421 -11.81 5.37 -30.51
N GLY A 422 -10.53 5.56 -30.84
CA GLY A 422 -9.90 6.88 -30.95
C GLY A 422 -9.33 7.45 -29.64
N VAL A 423 -9.10 6.59 -28.64
CA VAL A 423 -8.35 6.92 -27.42
C VAL A 423 -7.04 6.15 -27.44
N ASN A 424 -5.93 6.86 -27.29
CA ASN A 424 -4.59 6.29 -27.27
C ASN A 424 -3.96 6.41 -25.89
N ASN A 425 -3.47 5.28 -25.37
CA ASN A 425 -2.81 5.20 -24.07
C ASN A 425 -1.32 5.56 -24.22
N ILE A 426 -0.98 6.84 -24.06
CA ILE A 426 0.41 7.31 -24.21
C ILE A 426 1.22 6.91 -22.97
N ALA A 427 0.82 7.42 -21.81
CA ALA A 427 1.61 7.30 -20.60
C ALA A 427 0.77 7.11 -19.36
N ILE A 428 1.32 6.40 -18.38
CA ILE A 428 0.78 6.33 -17.03
C ILE A 428 1.89 6.56 -16.01
N SER A 429 1.63 7.44 -15.04
CA SER A 429 2.58 7.77 -14.00
C SER A 429 1.99 7.52 -12.61
N SER A 430 2.83 7.07 -11.68
CA SER A 430 2.47 6.85 -10.29
C SER A 430 3.71 7.00 -9.40
N ALA A 431 3.53 7.54 -8.19
CA ALA A 431 4.61 7.70 -7.21
C ALA A 431 5.40 6.41 -6.94
N ARG A 432 4.78 5.23 -7.12
CA ARG A 432 5.47 3.93 -7.09
C ARG A 432 5.69 3.43 -8.52
N GLY A 433 6.93 3.46 -9.01
CA GLY A 433 7.29 3.07 -10.39
C GLY A 433 6.82 1.67 -10.78
N LEU A 434 6.84 0.71 -9.86
CA LEU A 434 6.30 -0.64 -10.07
C LEU A 434 4.81 -0.63 -10.44
N ASN A 435 4.00 0.19 -9.78
CA ASN A 435 2.57 0.28 -10.08
C ASN A 435 2.34 0.85 -11.48
N ALA A 436 3.09 1.89 -11.84
CA ALA A 436 3.03 2.49 -13.17
C ALA A 436 3.43 1.47 -14.26
N ARG A 437 4.55 0.76 -14.07
CA ARG A 437 5.02 -0.27 -15.01
C ARG A 437 4.01 -1.40 -15.20
N HIS A 438 3.46 -1.92 -14.10
CA HIS A 438 2.46 -2.98 -14.16
C HIS A 438 1.18 -2.52 -14.88
N ALA A 439 0.67 -1.34 -14.53
CA ALA A 439 -0.51 -0.80 -15.17
C ALA A 439 -0.25 -0.50 -16.67
N ALA A 440 0.92 0.02 -17.02
CA ALA A 440 1.30 0.26 -18.40
C ALA A 440 1.30 -1.02 -19.22
N ALA A 441 1.94 -2.09 -18.73
CA ALA A 441 1.97 -3.38 -19.39
C ALA A 441 0.56 -4.00 -19.54
N LYS A 442 -0.25 -3.97 -18.48
CA LYS A 442 -1.59 -4.56 -18.46
C LYS A 442 -2.60 -3.83 -19.35
N PHE A 443 -2.50 -2.50 -19.40
CA PHE A 443 -3.44 -1.62 -20.10
C PHE A 443 -2.85 -0.94 -21.34
N LYS A 444 -1.74 -1.50 -21.85
CA LYS A 444 -1.10 -1.13 -23.11
C LYS A 444 -0.76 0.37 -23.22
N PHE A 445 -0.23 0.97 -22.15
CA PHE A 445 0.35 2.32 -22.24
C PHE A 445 1.75 2.25 -22.83
N ALA A 446 2.06 3.14 -23.77
CA ALA A 446 3.37 3.14 -24.40
C ALA A 446 4.51 3.46 -23.42
N PHE A 447 4.25 4.26 -22.39
CA PHE A 447 5.23 4.66 -21.39
C PHE A 447 4.70 4.49 -19.96
N ALA A 448 5.61 4.20 -19.03
CA ALA A 448 5.37 4.19 -17.59
C ALA A 448 6.29 5.22 -16.92
N GLY A 449 5.77 5.97 -15.96
CA GLY A 449 6.54 6.99 -15.26
C GLY A 449 6.32 7.09 -13.75
N THR A 450 7.10 7.94 -13.12
CA THR A 450 6.94 8.37 -11.71
C THR A 450 6.84 9.87 -11.56
N SER A 451 7.20 10.64 -12.59
CA SER A 451 7.02 12.08 -12.67
C SER A 451 5.68 12.40 -13.32
N GLU A 452 4.97 13.38 -12.77
CA GLU A 452 3.78 13.95 -13.42
C GLU A 452 4.15 15.01 -14.46
N ASP A 453 5.31 15.65 -14.32
CA ASP A 453 5.81 16.71 -15.21
C ASP A 453 6.03 16.14 -16.60
N GLU A 454 6.60 14.94 -16.68
CA GLU A 454 6.76 14.19 -17.93
C GLU A 454 5.43 13.84 -18.62
N ILE A 455 4.29 13.86 -17.91
CA ILE A 455 2.97 13.73 -18.53
C ILE A 455 2.48 15.08 -19.04
N PHE A 456 2.61 16.15 -18.25
CA PHE A 456 2.12 17.47 -18.62
C PHE A 456 2.93 18.13 -19.74
N GLU A 457 4.25 17.95 -19.74
CA GLU A 457 5.18 18.50 -20.73
C GLU A 457 5.23 17.68 -22.04
N ASN A 458 4.55 16.54 -22.09
CA ASN A 458 4.53 15.70 -23.28
C ASN A 458 3.54 16.24 -24.32
N ASP A 459 4.07 16.79 -25.41
CA ASP A 459 3.28 17.33 -26.52
C ASP A 459 2.38 16.30 -27.20
N LYS A 460 2.70 15.00 -27.11
CA LYS A 460 1.85 13.94 -27.67
C LYS A 460 0.58 13.72 -26.85
N ILE A 461 0.56 14.12 -25.57
CA ILE A 461 -0.58 13.99 -24.68
C ILE A 461 -1.42 15.25 -24.82
N ASN A 462 -2.71 15.12 -25.11
CA ASN A 462 -3.65 16.26 -25.16
C ASN A 462 -4.72 16.20 -24.07
N THR A 463 -4.81 15.07 -23.37
CA THR A 463 -5.82 14.82 -22.33
C THR A 463 -5.18 14.11 -21.15
N VAL A 464 -5.42 14.61 -19.94
CA VAL A 464 -4.93 14.00 -18.70
C VAL A 464 -6.09 13.44 -17.87
N VAL A 465 -5.88 12.26 -17.29
CA VAL A 465 -6.83 11.60 -16.39
C VAL A 465 -6.22 11.51 -15.00
N LEU A 466 -6.88 12.13 -14.03
CA LEU A 466 -6.40 12.22 -12.65
C LEU A 466 -7.13 11.19 -11.78
N LEU A 467 -6.38 10.18 -11.34
CA LEU A 467 -6.81 9.06 -10.49
C LEU A 467 -5.94 8.94 -9.23
N THR A 468 -5.40 10.08 -8.77
CA THR A 468 -4.48 10.25 -7.65
C THR A 468 -5.22 10.37 -6.31
N ARG A 469 -4.50 10.72 -5.22
CA ARG A 469 -5.14 11.01 -3.93
C ARG A 469 -5.79 12.39 -3.99
N HIS A 470 -6.79 12.64 -3.15
CA HIS A 470 -7.63 13.84 -3.26
C HIS A 470 -6.83 15.15 -3.15
N ALA A 471 -5.82 15.19 -2.29
CA ALA A 471 -4.95 16.36 -2.12
C ALA A 471 -4.16 16.76 -3.39
N ASP A 472 -3.89 15.82 -4.30
CA ASP A 472 -3.16 16.09 -5.53
C ASP A 472 -4.04 16.75 -6.61
N HIS A 473 -5.37 16.62 -6.51
CA HIS A 473 -6.29 16.99 -7.59
C HIS A 473 -6.18 18.47 -7.96
N LYS A 474 -6.16 19.40 -6.99
CA LYS A 474 -6.04 20.84 -7.26
C LYS A 474 -4.84 21.16 -8.14
N ARG A 475 -3.66 20.76 -7.66
CA ARG A 475 -2.38 21.04 -8.32
C ARG A 475 -2.33 20.41 -9.72
N GLN A 476 -2.83 19.20 -9.87
CA GLN A 476 -2.83 18.48 -11.15
C GLN A 476 -3.87 18.99 -12.15
N VAL A 477 -5.06 19.41 -11.70
CA VAL A 477 -6.06 20.07 -12.54
C VAL A 477 -5.50 21.38 -13.09
N ILE A 478 -4.95 22.23 -12.21
CA ILE A 478 -4.37 23.52 -12.60
C ILE A 478 -3.22 23.30 -13.59
N LYS A 479 -2.29 22.40 -13.28
CA LYS A 479 -1.13 22.12 -14.14
C LYS A 479 -1.55 21.58 -15.51
N GLY A 480 -2.55 20.68 -15.56
CA GLY A 480 -3.09 20.15 -16.81
C GLY A 480 -3.66 21.23 -17.72
N LEU A 481 -4.51 22.11 -17.17
CA LEU A 481 -5.11 23.20 -17.94
C LEU A 481 -4.05 24.23 -18.41
N GLN A 482 -3.08 24.57 -17.55
CA GLN A 482 -1.97 25.47 -17.91
C GLN A 482 -1.06 24.93 -19.02
N HIS A 483 -0.96 23.60 -19.16
CA HIS A 483 -0.23 22.94 -20.25
C HIS A 483 -1.14 22.64 -21.47
N ASN A 484 -2.27 23.34 -21.58
CA ASN A 484 -3.24 23.22 -22.67
C ASN A 484 -3.76 21.78 -22.86
N LYS A 485 -3.98 21.04 -21.77
CA LYS A 485 -4.52 19.68 -21.78
C LYS A 485 -5.98 19.67 -21.33
N HIS A 486 -6.81 18.83 -21.94
CA HIS A 486 -8.11 18.47 -21.38
C HIS A 486 -7.94 17.67 -20.09
N VAL A 487 -8.83 17.82 -19.11
CA VAL A 487 -8.71 17.17 -17.81
C VAL A 487 -9.96 16.36 -17.46
N TYR A 488 -9.79 15.07 -17.20
CA TYR A 488 -10.78 14.26 -16.50
C TYR A 488 -10.29 14.03 -15.07
N CYS A 489 -10.98 14.58 -14.07
CA CYS A 489 -10.58 14.47 -12.67
C CYS A 489 -11.54 13.56 -11.91
N GLU A 490 -11.04 12.54 -11.21
CA GLU A 490 -11.88 11.84 -10.24
C GLU A 490 -12.30 12.76 -9.09
N LYS A 491 -13.39 12.41 -8.41
CA LYS A 491 -13.92 13.20 -7.30
C LYS A 491 -13.15 12.94 -5.99
N PRO A 492 -13.09 13.92 -5.07
CA PRO A 492 -13.64 15.28 -5.14
C PRO A 492 -12.74 16.21 -5.95
N LEU A 493 -13.26 17.35 -6.41
CA LEU A 493 -12.45 18.29 -7.19
C LEU A 493 -11.37 19.00 -6.34
N ALA A 494 -11.70 19.29 -5.07
CA ALA A 494 -10.82 19.95 -4.11
C ALA A 494 -11.18 19.54 -2.68
N LEU A 495 -10.30 19.83 -1.71
CA LEU A 495 -10.51 19.52 -0.29
C LEU A 495 -11.02 20.71 0.53
N ASN A 496 -10.84 21.95 0.04
CA ASN A 496 -11.30 23.15 0.71
C ASN A 496 -11.70 24.24 -0.30
N GLN A 497 -12.31 25.31 0.21
CA GLN A 497 -12.84 26.41 -0.59
C GLN A 497 -11.77 27.15 -1.39
N ASN A 498 -10.63 27.47 -0.77
CA ASN A 498 -9.56 28.23 -1.42
C ASN A 498 -9.03 27.46 -2.64
N ASP A 499 -8.81 26.16 -2.47
CA ASP A 499 -8.37 25.28 -3.56
C ASP A 499 -9.39 25.21 -4.70
N LEU A 500 -10.68 25.14 -4.36
CA LEU A 500 -11.76 25.11 -5.35
C LEU A 500 -11.87 26.43 -6.15
N ASP A 501 -11.65 27.58 -5.49
CA ASP A 501 -11.66 28.89 -6.13
C ASP A 501 -10.44 29.11 -7.05
N GLU A 502 -9.27 28.60 -6.68
CA GLU A 502 -8.08 28.61 -7.56
C GLU A 502 -8.30 27.77 -8.83
N ILE A 503 -8.96 26.61 -8.70
CA ILE A 503 -9.35 25.79 -9.86
C ILE A 503 -10.32 26.58 -10.76
N ARG A 504 -11.34 27.24 -10.18
CA ARG A 504 -12.28 28.08 -10.94
C ARG A 504 -11.55 29.15 -11.74
N ASN A 505 -10.62 29.87 -11.12
CA ASN A 505 -9.86 30.91 -11.81
C ASN A 505 -9.05 30.35 -12.99
N THR A 506 -8.54 29.12 -12.87
CA THR A 506 -7.80 28.48 -13.96
C THR A 506 -8.72 28.02 -15.09
N VAL A 507 -9.88 27.43 -14.75
CA VAL A 507 -10.86 26.95 -15.74
C VAL A 507 -11.44 28.09 -16.57
N VAL A 508 -11.76 29.23 -15.95
CA VAL A 508 -12.30 30.40 -16.66
C VAL A 508 -11.32 30.96 -17.70
N ASN A 509 -10.01 30.79 -17.48
CA ASN A 509 -8.95 31.26 -18.37
C ASN A 509 -8.44 30.18 -19.35
N SER A 510 -9.07 29.02 -19.39
CA SER A 510 -8.65 27.87 -20.20
C SER A 510 -9.64 27.59 -21.32
N GLU A 511 -9.14 27.35 -22.53
CA GLU A 511 -9.95 26.83 -23.64
C GLU A 511 -10.14 25.30 -23.55
N ASN A 512 -9.33 24.62 -22.73
CA ASN A 512 -9.45 23.19 -22.50
C ASN A 512 -10.53 22.87 -21.46
N GLN A 513 -11.25 21.78 -21.75
CA GLN A 513 -12.35 21.28 -20.93
C GLN A 513 -11.88 20.48 -19.70
N LEU A 514 -12.59 20.67 -18.58
CA LEU A 514 -12.47 19.90 -17.34
C LEU A 514 -13.79 19.16 -17.05
N MET A 515 -13.73 17.86 -16.78
CA MET A 515 -14.88 17.08 -16.29
C MET A 515 -14.52 16.35 -14.99
N VAL A 516 -15.41 16.43 -14.01
CA VAL A 516 -15.29 15.66 -12.76
C VAL A 516 -16.03 14.32 -12.89
N GLY A 517 -15.45 13.26 -12.32
CA GLY A 517 -15.90 11.87 -12.43
C GLY A 517 -17.21 11.53 -11.68
N PHE A 518 -18.25 12.36 -11.76
CA PHE A 518 -19.55 12.04 -11.18
C PHE A 518 -20.34 11.03 -12.02
N ASN A 519 -19.89 9.78 -11.99
CA ASN A 519 -20.31 8.75 -12.92
C ASN A 519 -21.79 8.31 -12.80
N ARG A 520 -22.46 8.57 -11.66
CA ARG A 520 -23.84 8.08 -11.43
C ARG A 520 -24.86 8.63 -12.40
N ARG A 521 -24.64 9.85 -12.90
CA ARG A 521 -25.47 10.49 -13.93
C ARG A 521 -25.60 9.64 -15.20
N PHE A 522 -24.56 8.83 -15.48
CA PHE A 522 -24.43 8.06 -16.71
C PHE A 522 -24.80 6.58 -16.55
N ALA A 523 -25.27 6.18 -15.37
CA ALA A 523 -25.74 4.81 -15.20
C ALA A 523 -27.04 4.60 -15.98
N PRO A 524 -27.23 3.46 -16.68
CA PRO A 524 -28.44 3.23 -17.48
C PRO A 524 -29.75 3.39 -16.69
N LEU A 525 -29.78 2.89 -15.44
CA LEU A 525 -30.95 3.02 -14.57
C LEU A 525 -31.14 4.46 -14.06
N SER A 526 -30.08 5.25 -13.93
CA SER A 526 -30.17 6.66 -13.57
C SER A 526 -30.73 7.51 -14.70
N ILE A 527 -30.32 7.24 -15.94
CA ILE A 527 -30.86 7.88 -17.14
C ILE A 527 -32.35 7.55 -17.26
N ALA A 528 -32.74 6.28 -17.09
CA ALA A 528 -34.14 5.87 -17.11
C ALA A 528 -34.97 6.52 -15.99
N LEU A 529 -34.41 6.62 -14.77
CA LEU A 529 -35.04 7.30 -13.65
C LEU A 529 -35.23 8.79 -13.94
N LYS A 530 -34.19 9.48 -14.44
CA LYS A 530 -34.29 10.91 -14.79
C LYS A 530 -35.38 11.16 -15.83
N ALA A 531 -35.38 10.40 -16.92
CA ALA A 531 -36.41 10.51 -17.98
C ALA A 531 -37.83 10.26 -17.44
N PHE A 532 -38.00 9.32 -16.50
CA PHE A 532 -39.30 9.09 -15.86
C PHE A 532 -39.78 10.29 -15.03
N LEU A 533 -38.86 11.01 -14.39
CA LEU A 533 -39.18 12.18 -13.56
C LEU A 533 -39.39 13.45 -14.39
N GLU A 534 -38.72 13.60 -15.54
CA GLU A 534 -38.78 14.79 -16.39
C GLU A 534 -40.17 15.10 -16.94
N SER A 535 -41.07 14.11 -17.01
CA SER A 535 -42.45 14.37 -17.44
C SER A 535 -43.33 15.04 -16.36
N SER A 536 -42.77 15.43 -15.21
CA SER A 536 -43.45 16.18 -14.16
C SER A 536 -42.61 17.39 -13.73
N GLU A 537 -43.24 18.56 -13.75
CA GLU A 537 -42.63 19.83 -13.32
C GLU A 537 -42.70 20.04 -11.80
N GLU A 538 -43.32 19.12 -11.05
CA GLU A 538 -43.44 19.25 -9.60
C GLU A 538 -42.08 19.11 -8.88
N PRO A 539 -41.93 19.76 -7.71
CA PRO A 539 -40.79 19.56 -6.83
C PRO A 539 -40.65 18.09 -6.42
N LYS A 540 -39.41 17.62 -6.32
CA LYS A 540 -39.09 16.22 -6.00
C LYS A 540 -38.75 16.09 -4.52
N ASN A 541 -39.16 14.98 -3.91
CA ASN A 541 -38.61 14.54 -2.63
C ASN A 541 -37.77 13.28 -2.86
N ILE A 542 -36.47 13.35 -2.55
CA ILE A 542 -35.51 12.28 -2.84
C ILE A 542 -34.85 11.80 -1.54
N TYR A 543 -34.88 10.49 -1.30
CA TYR A 543 -34.13 9.84 -0.22
C TYR A 543 -33.02 8.97 -0.80
N TYR A 544 -31.77 9.27 -0.47
CA TYR A 544 -30.60 8.49 -0.85
C TYR A 544 -29.94 7.92 0.40
N ARG A 545 -29.98 6.59 0.57
CA ARG A 545 -29.26 5.91 1.67
C ARG A 545 -28.01 5.20 1.14
N VAL A 546 -26.91 5.40 1.86
CA VAL A 546 -25.59 4.83 1.56
C VAL A 546 -25.08 4.05 2.77
N ASN A 547 -25.03 2.73 2.64
CA ASN A 547 -24.36 1.82 3.58
C ASN A 547 -22.87 1.76 3.25
N ALA A 548 -22.14 2.79 3.64
CA ALA A 548 -20.76 3.04 3.28
C ALA A 548 -19.76 2.04 3.90
N GLY A 549 -20.16 1.39 5.00
CA GLY A 549 -19.38 0.43 5.77
C GLY A 549 -18.21 1.04 6.53
N PHE A 550 -17.77 0.34 7.59
CA PHE A 550 -16.69 0.80 8.46
C PHE A 550 -15.33 0.90 7.74
N LEU A 551 -14.60 1.98 8.06
CA LEU A 551 -13.18 2.20 7.77
C LEU A 551 -12.43 2.46 9.09
N PRO A 552 -11.21 1.91 9.25
CA PRO A 552 -10.32 2.24 10.37
C PRO A 552 -10.01 3.73 10.46
N ALA A 553 -9.83 4.25 11.68
CA ALA A 553 -9.59 5.67 11.94
C ALA A 553 -8.26 6.21 11.39
N ASP A 554 -7.29 5.33 11.13
CA ASP A 554 -5.98 5.60 10.52
C ASP A 554 -6.00 5.52 8.99
N HIS A 555 -7.15 5.29 8.37
CA HIS A 555 -7.28 5.23 6.92
C HIS A 555 -7.08 6.63 6.30
N TRP A 556 -6.31 6.72 5.20
CA TRP A 556 -5.95 7.99 4.56
C TRP A 556 -7.14 8.93 4.22
N LEU A 557 -8.32 8.39 3.90
CA LEU A 557 -9.53 9.19 3.67
C LEU A 557 -9.92 10.06 4.87
N HIS A 558 -9.56 9.64 6.09
CA HIS A 558 -9.81 10.35 7.33
C HIS A 558 -8.74 11.38 7.67
N ASP A 559 -7.63 11.42 6.94
CA ASP A 559 -6.66 12.49 7.03
C ASP A 559 -7.26 13.76 6.39
N GLU A 560 -7.30 14.86 7.13
CA GLU A 560 -7.91 16.10 6.67
C GLU A 560 -7.13 16.75 5.53
N THR A 561 -5.81 16.55 5.50
CA THR A 561 -4.90 17.14 4.51
C THR A 561 -4.81 16.30 3.24
N GLU A 562 -4.99 14.99 3.36
CA GLU A 562 -4.84 14.06 2.24
C GLU A 562 -6.18 13.61 1.63
N GLY A 563 -7.16 13.29 2.49
CA GLY A 563 -8.43 12.67 2.13
C GLY A 563 -9.65 13.58 2.26
N GLY A 564 -9.64 14.52 3.21
CA GLY A 564 -10.74 15.46 3.49
C GLY A 564 -11.97 14.86 4.17
N GLY A 565 -11.90 13.61 4.65
CA GLY A 565 -13.05 12.91 5.22
C GLY A 565 -13.98 12.31 4.16
N ARG A 566 -14.94 11.49 4.62
CA ARG A 566 -15.82 10.74 3.71
C ARG A 566 -16.91 11.58 3.08
N ILE A 567 -17.33 12.69 3.69
CA ILE A 567 -18.37 13.56 3.13
C ILE A 567 -17.85 14.34 1.93
N ILE A 568 -16.67 14.96 2.05
CA ILE A 568 -15.99 15.61 0.91
C ILE A 568 -15.57 14.55 -0.11
N GLY A 569 -14.90 13.49 0.35
CA GLY A 569 -14.30 12.49 -0.54
C GLY A 569 -15.28 11.53 -1.25
N GLU A 570 -16.39 11.14 -0.62
CA GLU A 570 -17.41 10.25 -1.20
C GLU A 570 -18.82 10.87 -1.19
N GLY A 571 -19.19 11.61 -0.14
CA GLY A 571 -20.51 12.22 0.02
C GLY A 571 -20.92 13.12 -1.14
N CYS A 572 -19.95 13.81 -1.74
CA CYS A 572 -20.14 14.66 -2.93
C CYS A 572 -20.80 13.91 -4.11
N HIS A 573 -20.60 12.59 -4.25
CA HIS A 573 -21.27 11.79 -5.29
C HIS A 573 -22.79 11.76 -5.15
N PHE A 574 -23.28 11.76 -3.92
CA PHE A 574 -24.71 11.63 -3.66
C PHE A 574 -25.39 12.99 -3.73
N ILE A 575 -24.70 14.05 -3.30
CA ILE A 575 -25.11 15.43 -3.54
C ILE A 575 -25.22 15.68 -5.04
N ASP A 576 -24.21 15.29 -5.82
CA ASP A 576 -24.24 15.35 -7.30
C ASP A 576 -25.47 14.65 -7.87
N TYR A 577 -25.75 13.43 -7.39
CA TYR A 577 -26.86 12.64 -7.90
C TYR A 577 -28.22 13.27 -7.62
N LEU A 578 -28.38 13.95 -6.48
CA LEU A 578 -29.58 14.73 -6.20
C LEU A 578 -29.70 15.90 -7.20
N CYS A 579 -28.63 16.65 -7.43
CA CYS A 579 -28.58 17.75 -8.42
C CYS A 579 -28.93 17.25 -9.83
N PHE A 580 -28.42 16.08 -10.21
CA PHE A 580 -28.74 15.45 -11.49
C PHE A 580 -30.23 15.12 -11.60
N LEU A 581 -30.83 14.48 -10.59
CA LEU A 581 -32.25 14.10 -10.61
C LEU A 581 -33.18 15.31 -10.59
N THR A 582 -32.87 16.35 -9.81
CA THR A 582 -33.64 17.59 -9.80
C THR A 582 -33.40 18.41 -11.07
N GLY A 583 -32.19 18.39 -11.62
CA GLY A 583 -31.74 19.33 -12.66
C GLY A 583 -31.59 20.75 -12.13
N LYS A 584 -31.40 20.90 -10.81
CA LYS A 584 -31.35 22.18 -10.09
C LYS A 584 -30.15 22.23 -9.15
N LYS A 585 -29.70 23.44 -8.85
CA LYS A 585 -28.65 23.68 -7.85
C LYS A 585 -29.22 23.60 -6.43
N PRO A 586 -28.46 23.06 -5.47
CA PRO A 586 -28.82 23.14 -4.07
C PRO A 586 -28.59 24.57 -3.56
N ILE A 587 -29.46 25.07 -2.69
CA ILE A 587 -29.39 26.42 -2.12
C ILE A 587 -29.03 26.40 -0.63
N SER A 588 -29.33 25.32 0.09
CA SER A 588 -28.89 25.15 1.48
C SER A 588 -28.78 23.69 1.88
N VAL A 589 -28.02 23.44 2.95
CA VAL A 589 -27.84 22.12 3.57
C VAL A 589 -27.89 22.20 5.09
N SER A 590 -28.59 21.25 5.72
CA SER A 590 -28.53 20.93 7.15
C SER A 590 -28.00 19.51 7.35
N SER A 591 -26.97 19.33 8.17
CA SER A 591 -26.35 18.02 8.40
C SER A 591 -26.33 17.64 9.87
N PHE A 592 -26.62 16.36 10.16
CA PHE A 592 -26.66 15.80 11.51
C PHE A 592 -25.90 14.48 11.54
N GLY A 593 -25.06 14.28 12.55
CA GLY A 593 -24.22 13.07 12.68
C GLY A 593 -24.49 12.29 13.95
N LEU A 594 -24.21 10.99 13.90
CA LEU A 594 -24.08 10.18 15.12
C LEU A 594 -22.74 10.48 15.81
N PRO A 595 -22.64 10.31 17.14
CA PRO A 595 -21.36 10.44 17.84
C PRO A 595 -20.34 9.41 17.35
N ASP A 596 -19.09 9.85 17.18
CA ASP A 596 -18.00 9.02 16.65
C ASP A 596 -17.44 8.00 17.65
N LEU A 597 -17.47 8.33 18.95
CA LEU A 597 -17.03 7.49 20.09
C LEU A 597 -15.63 6.88 19.91
N GLY A 598 -14.72 7.58 19.23
CA GLY A 598 -13.34 7.11 18.97
C GLY A 598 -13.24 5.98 17.94
N LYS A 599 -14.35 5.58 17.32
CA LYS A 599 -14.41 4.52 16.32
C LYS A 599 -14.60 5.06 14.90
N TYR A 600 -15.45 6.06 14.73
CA TYR A 600 -15.75 6.70 13.44
C TYR A 600 -15.10 8.09 13.36
N LYS A 601 -15.14 8.71 12.18
CA LYS A 601 -14.66 10.07 11.98
C LYS A 601 -15.59 10.85 11.04
N GLU A 602 -16.72 11.29 11.57
CA GLU A 602 -17.79 11.97 10.82
C GLU A 602 -18.38 11.11 9.68
N ASP A 603 -18.48 9.79 9.91
CA ASP A 603 -18.83 8.80 8.87
C ASP A 603 -20.31 8.35 8.89
N ASN A 604 -21.11 8.88 9.82
CA ASN A 604 -22.52 8.53 9.99
C ASN A 604 -23.35 9.82 10.01
N VAL A 605 -23.66 10.34 8.83
CA VAL A 605 -24.21 11.69 8.64
C VAL A 605 -25.47 11.62 7.78
N THR A 606 -26.51 12.34 8.22
CA THR A 606 -27.68 12.65 7.40
C THR A 606 -27.59 14.10 6.95
N MET A 607 -27.62 14.32 5.64
CA MET A 607 -27.62 15.64 5.00
C MET A 607 -28.98 15.90 4.38
N VAL A 608 -29.59 17.05 4.68
CA VAL A 608 -30.86 17.49 4.08
C VAL A 608 -30.57 18.74 3.25
N LEU A 609 -30.84 18.66 1.95
CA LEU A 609 -30.61 19.71 0.96
C LEU A 609 -31.92 20.25 0.43
N THR A 610 -31.99 21.57 0.25
CA THR A 610 -33.07 22.25 -0.45
C THR A 610 -32.57 22.75 -1.82
N PHE A 611 -33.47 22.82 -2.80
CA PHE A 611 -33.15 23.20 -4.18
C PHE A 611 -34.00 24.39 -4.63
N GLU A 612 -33.53 25.11 -5.65
CA GLU A 612 -34.18 26.32 -6.19
C GLU A 612 -35.66 26.13 -6.59
N ASP A 613 -36.04 24.94 -7.04
CA ASP A 613 -37.42 24.62 -7.44
C ASP A 613 -38.31 24.16 -6.27
N GLY A 614 -37.80 24.22 -5.04
CA GLY A 614 -38.48 23.72 -3.84
C GLY A 614 -38.33 22.22 -3.61
N SER A 615 -37.55 21.50 -4.45
CA SER A 615 -37.25 20.10 -4.21
C SER A 615 -36.47 19.91 -2.90
N LEU A 616 -36.63 18.73 -2.29
CA LEU A 616 -35.93 18.31 -1.09
C LEU A 616 -35.17 17.02 -1.35
N GLY A 617 -33.91 16.97 -0.92
CA GLY A 617 -33.07 15.79 -1.02
C GLY A 617 -32.46 15.43 0.33
N THR A 618 -32.56 14.17 0.72
CA THR A 618 -31.93 13.64 1.94
C THR A 618 -30.89 12.60 1.55
N VAL A 619 -29.66 12.75 2.04
CA VAL A 619 -28.60 11.74 1.94
C VAL A 619 -28.28 11.21 3.33
N ALA A 620 -28.55 9.93 3.58
CA ALA A 620 -28.09 9.23 4.78
C ALA A 620 -26.82 8.43 4.46
N TYR A 621 -25.65 8.95 4.82
CA TYR A 621 -24.35 8.32 4.66
C TYR A 621 -23.93 7.61 5.96
N LEU A 622 -23.92 6.28 5.96
CA LEU A 622 -23.81 5.47 7.19
C LEU A 622 -22.69 4.42 7.08
N ALA A 623 -21.70 4.51 7.96
CA ALA A 623 -20.59 3.55 8.07
C ALA A 623 -20.80 2.46 9.13
N ASN A 624 -21.86 2.57 9.94
CA ASN A 624 -22.19 1.63 11.01
C ASN A 624 -23.04 0.42 10.57
N GLY A 625 -23.43 0.34 9.30
CA GLY A 625 -24.24 -0.77 8.77
C GLY A 625 -23.43 -2.04 8.44
N ASP A 626 -24.13 -3.18 8.44
CA ASP A 626 -23.57 -4.46 8.02
C ASP A 626 -23.37 -4.47 6.50
N LYS A 627 -22.18 -4.89 6.04
CA LYS A 627 -21.81 -4.87 4.61
C LYS A 627 -22.65 -5.82 3.75
N SER A 628 -23.39 -6.77 4.32
CA SER A 628 -24.28 -7.68 3.59
C SER A 628 -25.49 -6.96 2.96
N VAL A 629 -25.88 -5.79 3.47
CA VAL A 629 -26.95 -4.97 2.91
C VAL A 629 -26.41 -4.18 1.70
N PRO A 630 -27.17 -4.09 0.57
CA PRO A 630 -26.75 -3.33 -0.60
C PRO A 630 -26.29 -1.90 -0.25
N LYS A 631 -25.23 -1.45 -0.94
CA LYS A 631 -24.56 -0.19 -0.58
C LYS A 631 -25.52 0.99 -0.75
N GLU A 632 -26.32 1.01 -1.82
CA GLU A 632 -26.99 2.24 -2.22
C GLU A 632 -28.46 2.02 -2.58
N THR A 633 -29.34 2.84 -2.04
CA THR A 633 -30.77 2.84 -2.38
C THR A 633 -31.26 4.27 -2.55
N VAL A 634 -32.05 4.52 -3.59
CA VAL A 634 -32.67 5.83 -3.87
C VAL A 634 -34.17 5.66 -4.01
N GLU A 635 -34.92 6.53 -3.34
CA GLU A 635 -36.37 6.64 -3.45
C GLU A 635 -36.74 8.07 -3.85
N VAL A 636 -37.65 8.23 -4.80
CA VAL A 636 -38.06 9.54 -5.33
C VAL A 636 -39.58 9.63 -5.41
N PHE A 637 -40.14 10.74 -4.93
CA PHE A 637 -41.56 11.11 -5.06
C PHE A 637 -41.70 12.41 -5.86
N CYS A 638 -42.62 12.42 -6.84
CA CYS A 638 -42.90 13.60 -7.67
C CYS A 638 -44.22 13.42 -8.45
N GLY A 639 -45.21 14.32 -8.31
CA GLY A 639 -46.39 14.37 -9.20
C GLY A 639 -47.15 13.05 -9.39
N GLY A 640 -47.45 12.33 -8.31
CA GLY A 640 -48.12 11.02 -8.35
C GLY A 640 -47.24 9.86 -8.85
N LYS A 641 -45.94 10.11 -9.04
CA LYS A 641 -44.95 9.12 -9.40
C LYS A 641 -44.06 8.77 -8.21
N VAL A 642 -43.69 7.50 -8.12
CA VAL A 642 -42.72 7.00 -7.14
C VAL A 642 -41.70 6.11 -7.83
N ALA A 643 -40.43 6.28 -7.52
CA ALA A 643 -39.37 5.42 -8.05
C ALA A 643 -38.46 4.88 -6.96
N PHE A 644 -38.02 3.63 -7.12
CA PHE A 644 -37.11 2.94 -6.21
C PHE A 644 -35.94 2.35 -6.99
N LEU A 645 -34.74 2.90 -6.80
CA LEU A 645 -33.50 2.38 -7.33
C LEU A 645 -32.76 1.61 -6.24
N ASN A 646 -32.44 0.34 -6.50
CA ASN A 646 -31.68 -0.50 -5.59
C ASN A 646 -30.32 -0.87 -6.20
N ASP A 647 -29.28 -0.24 -5.67
CA ASP A 647 -27.86 -0.48 -5.89
C ASP A 647 -27.46 -0.57 -7.37
N PHE A 648 -28.17 0.18 -8.23
CA PHE A 648 -27.97 0.18 -9.68
C PHE A 648 -28.11 -1.20 -10.34
N ARG A 649 -28.85 -2.10 -9.66
CA ARG A 649 -29.21 -3.44 -10.12
C ARG A 649 -30.66 -3.51 -10.55
N SER A 650 -31.54 -2.77 -9.87
CA SER A 650 -32.95 -2.69 -10.25
C SER A 650 -33.52 -1.29 -10.05
N LEU A 651 -34.55 -0.99 -10.84
CA LEU A 651 -35.32 0.24 -10.78
C LEU A 651 -36.81 -0.11 -10.87
N SER A 652 -37.60 0.27 -9.85
CA SER A 652 -39.06 0.20 -9.90
C SER A 652 -39.62 1.59 -10.16
N LEU A 653 -40.51 1.73 -11.13
CA LEU A 653 -41.19 2.96 -11.50
C LEU A 653 -42.69 2.75 -11.30
N VAL A 654 -43.32 3.62 -10.52
CA VAL A 654 -44.75 3.54 -10.18
C VAL A 654 -45.44 4.84 -10.57
N SER A 655 -46.52 4.73 -11.35
CA SER A 655 -47.38 5.86 -11.72
C SER A 655 -48.77 5.35 -12.09
N ASN A 656 -49.82 6.10 -11.76
CA ASN A 656 -51.21 5.77 -12.13
C ASN A 656 -51.62 4.33 -11.74
N GLY A 657 -51.19 3.86 -10.58
CA GLY A 657 -51.46 2.50 -10.08
C GLY A 657 -50.68 1.37 -10.78
N THR A 658 -49.86 1.67 -11.78
CA THR A 658 -49.04 0.69 -12.52
C THR A 658 -47.60 0.69 -12.02
N LYS A 659 -46.99 -0.49 -11.87
CA LYS A 659 -45.59 -0.68 -11.49
C LYS A 659 -44.80 -1.34 -12.62
N ASN A 660 -43.75 -0.68 -13.10
CA ASN A 660 -42.77 -1.23 -14.04
C ASN A 660 -41.44 -1.48 -13.30
N VAL A 661 -40.83 -2.65 -13.49
CA VAL A 661 -39.55 -3.00 -12.86
C VAL A 661 -38.51 -3.31 -13.93
N ILE A 662 -37.46 -2.51 -13.97
CA ILE A 662 -36.31 -2.68 -14.84
C ILE A 662 -35.20 -3.37 -14.04
N GLN A 663 -34.75 -4.54 -14.53
CA GLN A 663 -33.66 -5.31 -13.93
C GLN A 663 -32.42 -5.20 -14.82
N ASN A 664 -31.28 -4.84 -14.24
CA ASN A 664 -30.01 -4.83 -14.95
C ASN A 664 -29.40 -6.24 -14.95
N ARG A 665 -29.67 -6.99 -16.03
CA ARG A 665 -29.20 -8.38 -16.20
C ARG A 665 -27.67 -8.51 -16.28
N GLY A 666 -26.97 -7.42 -16.61
CA GLY A 666 -25.49 -7.36 -16.65
C GLY A 666 -24.83 -7.23 -15.28
N GLY A 667 -25.60 -7.13 -14.20
CA GLY A 667 -25.11 -6.85 -12.86
C GLY A 667 -25.18 -5.36 -12.52
N GLN A 668 -24.40 -4.94 -11.52
CA GLN A 668 -24.36 -3.55 -11.09
C GLN A 668 -23.61 -2.68 -12.11
N ASP A 669 -24.25 -1.61 -12.59
CA ASP A 669 -23.61 -0.60 -13.43
C ASP A 669 -23.82 0.80 -12.85
N LYS A 670 -22.74 1.40 -12.37
CA LYS A 670 -22.75 2.73 -11.75
C LYS A 670 -22.45 3.85 -12.75
N GLY A 671 -22.28 3.56 -14.04
CA GLY A 671 -22.13 4.57 -15.09
C GLY A 671 -20.69 5.02 -15.36
N HIS A 672 -19.65 4.37 -14.81
CA HIS A 672 -18.25 4.73 -15.10
C HIS A 672 -17.93 4.69 -16.60
N LYS A 673 -18.41 3.65 -17.30
CA LYS A 673 -18.25 3.54 -18.76
C LYS A 673 -19.00 4.64 -19.50
N GLY A 674 -20.25 4.90 -19.12
CA GLY A 674 -21.06 5.95 -19.74
C GLY A 674 -20.42 7.33 -19.57
N SER A 675 -19.89 7.62 -18.38
CA SER A 675 -19.21 8.88 -18.06
C SER A 675 -17.97 9.10 -18.92
N TRP A 676 -17.09 8.09 -19.03
CA TRP A 676 -15.90 8.18 -19.86
C TRP A 676 -16.25 8.31 -21.36
N THR A 677 -17.21 7.54 -21.85
CA THR A 677 -17.64 7.63 -23.25
C THR A 677 -18.18 9.02 -23.58
N ALA A 678 -19.02 9.59 -22.72
CA ALA A 678 -19.59 10.91 -22.94
C ALA A 678 -18.53 12.03 -22.91
N PHE A 679 -17.50 11.89 -22.07
CA PHE A 679 -16.35 12.79 -22.07
C PHE A 679 -15.59 12.74 -23.40
N VAL A 680 -15.25 11.53 -23.86
CA VAL A 680 -14.54 11.29 -25.13
C VAL A 680 -15.33 11.82 -26.33
N GLU A 681 -16.64 11.60 -26.37
CA GLU A 681 -17.51 12.08 -27.43
C GLU A 681 -17.62 13.62 -27.46
N ALA A 682 -17.68 14.27 -26.28
CA ALA A 682 -17.67 15.72 -26.18
C ALA A 682 -16.38 16.32 -26.77
N LEU A 683 -15.22 15.79 -26.39
CA LEU A 683 -13.93 16.24 -26.90
C LEU A 683 -13.83 16.05 -28.43
N ARG A 684 -14.20 14.87 -28.95
CA ARG A 684 -14.14 14.59 -30.40
C ARG A 684 -15.07 15.47 -31.22
N SER A 685 -16.21 15.85 -30.66
CA SER A 685 -17.20 16.68 -31.36
C SER A 685 -17.00 18.19 -31.14
N GLY A 686 -16.01 18.58 -30.33
CA GLY A 686 -15.80 19.98 -29.94
C GLY A 686 -16.96 20.55 -29.10
N LYS A 687 -17.81 19.68 -28.54
CA LYS A 687 -18.93 20.08 -27.67
C LYS A 687 -18.47 20.20 -26.23
N GLN A 688 -19.23 20.94 -25.44
CA GLN A 688 -19.00 21.04 -24.00
C GLN A 688 -19.20 19.66 -23.32
N VAL A 689 -18.35 19.36 -22.35
CA VAL A 689 -18.45 18.17 -21.51
C VAL A 689 -19.82 18.08 -20.81
N PRO A 690 -20.35 16.86 -20.62
CA PRO A 690 -21.71 16.64 -20.12
C PRO A 690 -21.93 17.01 -18.64
N ILE A 691 -20.86 17.27 -17.89
CA ILE A 691 -20.96 17.86 -16.55
C ILE A 691 -20.29 19.24 -16.64
N PRO A 692 -21.07 20.33 -16.70
CA PRO A 692 -20.53 21.68 -16.68
C PRO A 692 -19.72 21.95 -15.41
N PHE A 693 -18.65 22.73 -15.52
CA PHE A 693 -17.78 23.09 -14.40
C PHE A 693 -18.56 23.73 -13.24
N ASP A 694 -19.50 24.61 -13.54
CA ASP A 694 -20.30 25.31 -12.54
C ASP A 694 -21.14 24.37 -11.67
N GLU A 695 -21.66 23.27 -12.24
CA GLU A 695 -22.33 22.22 -11.47
C GLU A 695 -21.33 21.46 -10.59
N ALA A 696 -20.18 21.06 -11.15
CA ALA A 696 -19.15 20.33 -10.39
C ALA A 696 -18.58 21.18 -9.23
N TYR A 697 -18.40 22.48 -9.46
CA TYR A 697 -18.05 23.45 -8.43
C TYR A 697 -19.11 23.47 -7.34
N THR A 698 -20.38 23.69 -7.71
CA THR A 698 -21.49 23.84 -6.76
C THR A 698 -21.64 22.58 -5.90
N VAL A 699 -21.55 21.39 -6.49
CA VAL A 699 -21.59 20.12 -5.75
C VAL A 699 -20.42 19.99 -4.77
N THR A 700 -19.21 20.35 -5.20
CA THR A 700 -18.03 20.29 -4.33
C THR A 700 -18.18 21.27 -3.18
N TYR A 701 -18.63 22.50 -3.44
CA TYR A 701 -18.90 23.51 -2.43
C TYR A 701 -19.99 23.08 -1.43
N ALA A 702 -21.09 22.51 -1.93
CA ALA A 702 -22.16 21.96 -1.11
C ALA A 702 -21.65 20.87 -0.14
N SER A 703 -20.65 20.07 -0.55
CA SER A 703 -20.03 19.08 0.34
C SER A 703 -19.24 19.74 1.48
N PHE A 704 -18.57 20.87 1.23
CA PHE A 704 -17.91 21.66 2.28
C PHE A 704 -18.94 22.24 3.24
N LYS A 705 -20.05 22.77 2.70
CA LYS A 705 -21.16 23.28 3.51
C LYS A 705 -21.86 22.20 4.32
N ALA A 706 -21.92 20.97 3.83
CA ALA A 706 -22.44 19.84 4.60
C ALA A 706 -21.57 19.54 5.82
N VAL A 707 -20.24 19.50 5.64
CA VAL A 707 -19.29 19.33 6.77
C VAL A 707 -19.35 20.51 7.72
N GLN A 708 -19.41 21.74 7.21
CA GLN A 708 -19.57 22.94 8.03
C GLN A 708 -20.86 22.86 8.87
N SER A 709 -21.98 22.54 8.25
CA SER A 709 -23.28 22.39 8.90
C SER A 709 -23.25 21.32 10.00
N LEU A 710 -22.58 20.19 9.76
CA LEU A 710 -22.41 19.12 10.73
C LEU A 710 -21.63 19.58 11.97
N ARG A 711 -20.51 20.28 11.76
CA ARG A 711 -19.61 20.72 12.83
C ARG A 711 -20.18 21.90 13.62
N GLU A 712 -20.89 22.79 12.96
CA GLU A 712 -21.49 23.99 13.57
C GLU A 712 -22.93 23.77 14.05
N ASN A 713 -23.53 22.62 13.72
CA ASN A 713 -24.92 22.26 14.05
C ASN A 713 -25.94 23.34 13.62
N LYS A 714 -25.80 23.84 12.39
CA LYS A 714 -26.67 24.90 11.83
C LYS A 714 -26.89 24.72 10.33
N LEU A 715 -27.96 25.33 9.80
CA LEU A 715 -28.19 25.44 8.36
C LEU A 715 -27.05 26.25 7.70
N CYS A 716 -26.57 25.78 6.56
CA CYS A 716 -25.62 26.50 5.73
C CYS A 716 -26.21 26.78 4.34
N GLU A 717 -26.18 28.04 3.92
CA GLU A 717 -26.47 28.46 2.54
C GLU A 717 -25.30 28.07 1.61
N ILE A 718 -25.64 27.78 0.35
CA ILE A 718 -24.75 27.32 -0.73
C ILE A 718 -24.70 28.36 -1.84
#